data_AF-A1ZH20-F1
#
_entry.id   AF-A1ZH20-F1
#
_cell.length_a   1.000
_cell.length_b   1.000
_cell.length_c   1.000
_cell.angle_alpha   90.00
_cell.angle_beta   90.00
_cell.angle_gamma   90.00
#
_symmetry.space_group_name_H-M   'P 1'
#
loop_
_entity.id
_entity.type
_entity.pdbx_description
1 polymer ?
#
loop_
_entity_poly.entity_id
_entity_poly.type
_entity_poly.pdbx_seq_one_letter_code
_entity_poly.pdbx_strand_id
1 'polypeptide(L)'
;MTKWLQILLFILVIMLSGHWVKAQTPTTDHWKKVKADKKGTLWVIYTNNEPFIKAELQGQPTGLEPDIIRAFVRFIKSRYQIDLQLRWKKFKQFKDCYKAIKQMKAGVIACAGFSITDQRKRELQFSKAYMPDIEILISSHNVPVFEDITSFNKYLPQLKIITIRNTTFEQNLKDLIKTRAFTNLSYSYIPSGEIMRDSCVNKDNFLAYTQLPNYIMMLQQGKLVQRQRLFNVVREGLALALPLKSDWKQPLDTFFAQPASKQLIKNIINKHFGNFATDLIIDAQKNRDDTHRENQMVSMEQKFQELLIQKTKEQLKSEKLQTRIALLALAALIVLFSVLGWFLYNREKIKKIARQELARKNAEIAAQAASIKESYQKLELISDLGKLVIANLSIEDIIKTVYQQVLSLMPTEEFGIGIYDPVRKSLVYEVYFSKGKRMPVFSLPVSQSDRLTLKCFTLKQEIVLSDLPNEYTQYLDSLDAYEPQELLNSMICLPLIAGDQAIGIINVQHSAKNAYGSQHVSIFRNLANYAIIAIQNAKVFKQLESQKNDITASINYAKQIQDAMLPGIETMQAFLPNIFVLFKPRDIVSGDFYYFAANADKSKCVLAAIDCTGHGVPGAFMSLIGNDILNSIIEQEGIIDANLILDKLHTGVYTSLRQDSNSNRDGMDISLCVIDKATQTLQFAGAMSSLVYVQNGELKRLVGDKMPIGGEQRERNRQFQKQVLDISIPTTLYLYSDGYQDQFGGEHNRKFMAPRFRELLYSIHQTPVTEQKKNLESTLRHWQQNNDQLDDILVIGVKI
;
A
#
# COMPACT_ATOMS: atom_id res chain seq x y z
N MET A 1 9.43 -47.65 -7.81
CA MET A 1 9.88 -47.79 -9.21
C MET A 1 9.71 -46.46 -9.93
N THR A 2 10.84 -45.99 -10.44
CA THR A 2 11.16 -44.76 -11.19
C THR A 2 10.07 -44.08 -12.02
N LYS A 3 10.09 -42.74 -12.00
CA LYS A 3 9.20 -41.68 -12.56
C LYS A 3 8.49 -41.92 -13.92
N TRP A 4 8.82 -42.97 -14.66
CA TRP A 4 8.09 -43.41 -15.85
C TRP A 4 6.74 -44.06 -15.55
N LEU A 5 6.56 -44.66 -14.36
CA LEU A 5 5.28 -45.29 -13.98
C LEU A 5 4.16 -44.27 -13.66
N GLN A 6 4.51 -43.06 -13.23
CA GLN A 6 3.53 -42.01 -12.89
C GLN A 6 2.91 -41.33 -14.12
N ILE A 7 3.62 -41.31 -15.26
CA ILE A 7 3.14 -40.72 -16.52
C ILE A 7 2.15 -41.67 -17.21
N LEU A 8 2.40 -42.99 -17.15
CA LEU A 8 1.50 -44.01 -17.69
C LEU A 8 0.18 -44.12 -16.91
N LEU A 9 0.19 -43.92 -15.59
CA LEU A 9 -1.03 -43.92 -14.78
C LEU A 9 -1.95 -42.72 -15.08
N PHE A 10 -1.38 -41.57 -15.46
CA PHE A 10 -2.14 -40.35 -15.78
C PHE A 10 -2.86 -40.44 -17.13
N ILE A 11 -2.29 -41.18 -18.10
CA ILE A 11 -2.91 -41.41 -19.42
C ILE A 11 -4.02 -42.47 -19.35
N LEU A 12 -3.93 -43.43 -18.43
CA LEU A 12 -4.95 -44.49 -18.28
C LEU A 12 -6.26 -43.98 -17.68
N VAL A 13 -6.22 -42.95 -16.82
CA VAL A 13 -7.41 -42.36 -16.17
C VAL A 13 -8.27 -41.54 -17.15
N ILE A 14 -7.68 -41.02 -18.23
CA ILE A 14 -8.41 -40.22 -19.25
C ILE A 14 -9.15 -41.13 -20.25
N MET A 15 -8.78 -42.41 -20.40
CA MET A 15 -9.43 -43.34 -21.33
C MET A 15 -10.68 -44.04 -20.79
N LEU A 16 -11.04 -43.90 -19.51
CA LEU A 16 -12.12 -44.68 -18.88
C LEU A 16 -13.45 -43.93 -18.62
N SER A 17 -13.63 -42.71 -19.13
CA SER A 17 -14.91 -41.98 -19.01
C SER A 17 -15.57 -41.68 -20.37
N GLY A 18 -15.86 -42.72 -21.15
CA GLY A 18 -16.66 -42.62 -22.37
C GLY A 18 -18.08 -43.18 -22.17
N HIS A 19 -19.02 -42.38 -21.67
CA HIS A 19 -20.44 -42.76 -21.64
C HIS A 19 -21.13 -42.39 -22.97
N TRP A 20 -21.72 -43.41 -23.60
CA TRP A 20 -22.57 -43.30 -24.79
C TRP A 20 -23.98 -42.80 -24.43
N VAL A 21 -24.47 -41.73 -25.07
CA VAL A 21 -25.88 -41.31 -24.95
C VAL A 21 -26.64 -41.64 -26.23
N LYS A 22 -27.62 -42.54 -26.12
CA LYS A 22 -28.65 -42.83 -27.13
C LYS A 22 -29.52 -41.59 -27.38
N ALA A 23 -29.66 -41.17 -28.64
CA ALA A 23 -30.45 -40.01 -29.04
C ALA A 23 -31.97 -40.27 -28.87
N GLN A 24 -32.56 -39.73 -27.81
CA GLN A 24 -34.02 -39.57 -27.69
C GLN A 24 -34.53 -38.60 -28.77
N THR A 25 -35.64 -38.95 -29.42
CA THR A 25 -36.38 -38.09 -30.33
C THR A 25 -36.75 -36.76 -29.65
N PRO A 26 -36.55 -35.59 -30.29
CA PRO A 26 -36.75 -34.31 -29.63
C PRO A 26 -38.22 -34.11 -29.22
N THR A 27 -38.46 -33.88 -27.93
CA THR A 27 -39.73 -33.33 -27.45
C THR A 27 -39.82 -31.87 -27.90
N THR A 28 -40.73 -31.58 -28.82
CA THR A 28 -40.89 -30.25 -29.42
C THR A 28 -41.98 -29.48 -28.67
N ASP A 29 -41.71 -28.22 -28.32
CA ASP A 29 -42.70 -27.41 -27.60
C ASP A 29 -43.76 -26.84 -28.56
N HIS A 30 -45.03 -26.97 -28.19
CA HIS A 30 -46.14 -26.31 -28.86
C HIS A 30 -46.11 -24.80 -28.63
N TRP A 31 -46.47 -24.00 -29.63
CA TRP A 31 -46.51 -22.53 -29.49
C TRP A 31 -47.39 -22.10 -28.32
N LYS A 32 -48.55 -22.74 -28.12
CA LYS A 32 -49.43 -22.44 -26.97
C LYS A 32 -48.72 -22.59 -25.63
N LYS A 33 -47.95 -23.67 -25.47
CA LYS A 33 -47.18 -23.94 -24.25
C LYS A 33 -46.05 -22.92 -24.09
N VAL A 34 -45.26 -22.70 -25.14
CA VAL A 34 -44.17 -21.71 -25.15
C VAL A 34 -44.66 -20.30 -24.80
N LYS A 35 -45.85 -19.93 -25.30
CA LYS A 35 -46.47 -18.64 -24.99
C LYS A 35 -46.89 -18.54 -23.52
N ALA A 36 -47.40 -19.62 -22.94
CA ALA A 36 -47.75 -19.66 -21.52
C ALA A 36 -46.50 -19.61 -20.62
N ASP A 37 -45.50 -20.42 -20.94
CA ASP A 37 -44.28 -20.58 -20.13
C ASP A 37 -43.30 -19.40 -20.30
N LYS A 38 -43.55 -18.52 -21.29
CA LYS A 38 -42.68 -17.42 -21.74
C LYS A 38 -41.24 -17.83 -22.12
N LYS A 39 -40.99 -19.12 -22.28
CA LYS A 39 -39.74 -19.70 -22.76
C LYS A 39 -40.01 -21.02 -23.47
N GLY A 40 -39.13 -21.44 -24.37
CA GLY A 40 -39.28 -22.73 -25.04
C GLY A 40 -38.19 -23.03 -26.04
N THR A 41 -38.25 -24.21 -26.65
CA THR A 41 -37.30 -24.64 -27.68
C THR A 41 -37.97 -24.75 -29.05
N LEU A 42 -37.39 -24.08 -30.06
CA LEU A 42 -37.80 -24.21 -31.45
C LEU A 42 -36.79 -25.08 -32.20
N TRP A 43 -37.27 -26.22 -32.71
CA TRP A 43 -36.46 -27.11 -33.55
C TRP A 43 -36.57 -26.72 -35.02
N VAL A 44 -35.44 -26.66 -35.70
CA VAL A 44 -35.36 -26.45 -37.13
C VAL A 44 -34.58 -27.59 -37.78
N ILE A 45 -35.23 -28.28 -38.69
CA ILE A 45 -34.62 -29.35 -39.46
C ILE A 45 -34.23 -28.85 -40.85
N TYR A 46 -33.13 -29.34 -41.39
CA TYR A 46 -32.68 -28.87 -42.70
C TYR A 46 -31.82 -29.88 -43.46
N THR A 47 -31.64 -29.66 -44.76
CA THR A 47 -30.59 -30.27 -45.59
C THR A 47 -29.78 -29.16 -46.25
N ASN A 48 -28.51 -29.39 -46.57
CA ASN A 48 -27.73 -28.40 -47.31
C ASN A 48 -28.40 -28.10 -48.67
N ASN A 49 -28.67 -26.83 -48.93
CA ASN A 49 -29.10 -26.28 -50.21
C ASN A 49 -28.66 -24.82 -50.29
N GLU A 50 -27.40 -24.59 -50.70
CA GLU A 50 -26.89 -23.22 -50.89
C GLU A 50 -27.59 -22.51 -52.05
N PRO A 51 -27.93 -21.21 -51.90
CA PRO A 51 -27.60 -20.30 -50.78
C PRO A 51 -28.63 -20.27 -49.63
N PHE A 52 -29.70 -21.06 -49.71
CA PHE A 52 -30.76 -21.05 -48.70
C PHE A 52 -30.26 -21.47 -47.33
N ILE A 53 -29.50 -22.56 -47.27
CA ILE A 53 -28.94 -23.08 -46.03
C ILE A 53 -27.73 -23.99 -46.30
N LYS A 54 -26.64 -23.74 -45.58
CA LYS A 54 -25.44 -24.57 -45.53
C LYS A 54 -25.05 -24.81 -44.07
N ALA A 55 -24.59 -26.02 -43.76
CA ALA A 55 -23.97 -26.31 -42.49
C ALA A 55 -22.49 -25.88 -42.51
N GLU A 56 -22.06 -24.91 -41.67
CA GLU A 56 -20.64 -24.59 -41.45
C GLU A 56 -20.38 -23.80 -40.16
N LEU A 57 -19.24 -24.10 -39.51
CA LEU A 57 -18.71 -23.62 -38.21
C LEU A 57 -19.59 -23.83 -36.96
N GLN A 58 -19.01 -24.50 -35.94
CA GLN A 58 -19.57 -24.66 -34.58
C GLN A 58 -21.00 -25.25 -34.48
N GLY A 59 -21.46 -25.99 -35.51
CA GLY A 59 -22.71 -26.74 -35.46
C GLY A 59 -23.99 -25.94 -35.74
N GLN A 60 -23.91 -24.68 -36.17
CA GLN A 60 -25.08 -23.89 -36.59
C GLN A 60 -25.11 -23.64 -38.11
N PRO A 61 -26.27 -23.76 -38.77
CA PRO A 61 -26.36 -23.47 -40.19
C PRO A 61 -26.32 -21.96 -40.49
N THR A 62 -25.76 -21.63 -41.65
CA THR A 62 -25.71 -20.29 -42.24
C THR A 62 -26.47 -20.27 -43.57
N GLY A 63 -26.86 -19.10 -44.04
CA GLY A 63 -27.62 -18.92 -45.28
C GLY A 63 -28.87 -18.08 -45.09
N LEU A 64 -29.65 -17.97 -46.17
CA LEU A 64 -30.86 -17.14 -46.20
C LEU A 64 -31.90 -17.58 -45.15
N GLU A 65 -32.29 -18.85 -45.13
CA GLU A 65 -33.34 -19.36 -44.24
C GLU A 65 -32.91 -19.33 -42.76
N PRO A 66 -31.67 -19.67 -42.36
CA PRO A 66 -31.18 -19.44 -41.00
C PRO A 66 -31.29 -17.99 -40.54
N ASP A 67 -30.97 -17.03 -41.41
CA ASP A 67 -31.09 -15.61 -41.06
C ASP A 67 -32.55 -15.18 -40.91
N ILE A 68 -33.47 -15.72 -41.74
CA ILE A 68 -34.91 -15.52 -41.59
C ILE A 68 -35.41 -16.13 -40.27
N ILE A 69 -34.98 -17.35 -39.92
CA ILE A 69 -35.34 -18.01 -38.65
C ILE A 69 -34.81 -17.21 -37.45
N ARG A 70 -33.57 -16.71 -37.50
CA ARG A 70 -33.01 -15.87 -36.43
C ARG A 70 -33.77 -14.54 -36.32
N ALA A 71 -34.17 -13.94 -37.43
CA ALA A 71 -35.04 -12.77 -37.45
C ALA A 71 -36.40 -13.06 -36.82
N PHE A 72 -36.98 -14.23 -37.13
CA PHE A 72 -38.22 -14.69 -36.52
C PHE A 72 -38.08 -14.89 -35.01
N VAL A 73 -37.01 -15.55 -34.53
CA VAL A 73 -36.75 -15.71 -33.09
C VAL A 73 -36.60 -14.35 -32.39
N ARG A 74 -35.88 -13.40 -33.01
CA ARG A 74 -35.78 -12.02 -32.49
C ARG A 74 -37.13 -11.31 -32.44
N PHE A 75 -37.97 -11.51 -33.47
CA PHE A 75 -39.34 -11.00 -33.49
C PHE A 75 -40.18 -11.60 -32.36
N ILE A 76 -40.07 -12.90 -32.08
CA ILE A 76 -40.79 -13.51 -30.96
C ILE A 76 -40.35 -12.92 -29.63
N LYS A 77 -39.03 -12.76 -29.43
CA LYS A 77 -38.49 -12.11 -28.24
C LYS A 77 -38.99 -10.66 -28.10
N SER A 78 -38.93 -9.86 -29.15
CA SER A 78 -39.35 -8.44 -29.05
C SER A 78 -40.86 -8.27 -28.91
N ARG A 79 -41.67 -9.04 -29.66
CA ARG A 79 -43.13 -8.89 -29.70
C ARG A 79 -43.83 -9.54 -28.52
N TYR A 80 -43.37 -10.72 -28.12
CA TYR A 80 -44.04 -11.53 -27.10
C TYR A 80 -43.24 -11.63 -25.79
N GLN A 81 -42.01 -11.09 -25.73
CA GLN A 81 -41.12 -11.19 -24.58
C GLN A 81 -40.86 -12.66 -24.17
N ILE A 82 -40.66 -13.51 -25.19
CA ILE A 82 -40.43 -14.95 -25.03
C ILE A 82 -39.00 -15.29 -25.46
N ASP A 83 -38.26 -15.97 -24.59
CA ASP A 83 -36.92 -16.48 -24.92
C ASP A 83 -37.00 -17.86 -25.57
N LEU A 84 -36.67 -17.92 -26.87
CA LEU A 84 -36.61 -19.16 -27.63
C LEU A 84 -35.18 -19.67 -27.79
N GLN A 85 -34.96 -20.92 -27.37
CA GLN A 85 -33.75 -21.64 -27.74
C GLN A 85 -33.91 -22.27 -29.12
N LEU A 86 -33.02 -21.92 -30.04
CA LEU A 86 -33.03 -22.42 -31.41
C LEU A 86 -32.14 -23.66 -31.52
N ARG A 87 -32.71 -24.80 -31.94
CA ARG A 87 -31.98 -26.07 -32.13
C ARG A 87 -32.07 -26.52 -33.57
N TRP A 88 -30.95 -27.00 -34.11
CA TRP A 88 -30.85 -27.38 -35.52
C TRP A 88 -30.57 -28.88 -35.68
N LYS A 89 -31.20 -29.52 -36.67
CA LYS A 89 -30.91 -30.91 -37.04
C LYS A 89 -30.76 -31.05 -38.56
N LYS A 90 -29.56 -31.44 -38.98
CA LYS A 90 -29.24 -31.70 -40.39
C LYS A 90 -29.66 -33.10 -40.81
N PHE A 91 -30.28 -33.21 -41.98
CA PHE A 91 -30.52 -34.44 -42.74
C PHE A 91 -29.57 -34.49 -43.93
N LYS A 92 -29.15 -35.70 -44.31
CA LYS A 92 -28.20 -35.90 -45.42
C LYS A 92 -28.82 -35.60 -46.79
N GLN A 93 -30.10 -35.92 -46.97
CA GLN A 93 -30.81 -35.76 -48.24
C GLN A 93 -32.14 -35.05 -48.02
N PHE A 94 -32.58 -34.32 -49.05
CA PHE A 94 -33.87 -33.64 -49.05
C PHE A 94 -35.04 -34.60 -48.77
N LYS A 95 -35.02 -35.79 -49.37
CA LYS A 95 -36.08 -36.80 -49.18
C LYS A 95 -36.28 -37.18 -47.69
N ASP A 96 -35.19 -37.23 -46.93
CA ASP A 96 -35.23 -37.64 -45.52
C ASP A 96 -35.76 -36.49 -44.65
N CYS A 97 -35.34 -35.26 -44.97
CA CYS A 97 -35.87 -34.05 -44.34
C CYS A 97 -37.37 -33.88 -44.62
N TYR A 98 -37.78 -34.11 -45.87
CA TYR A 98 -39.18 -34.02 -46.31
C TYR A 98 -40.06 -35.09 -45.64
N LYS A 99 -39.58 -36.34 -45.57
CA LYS A 99 -40.29 -37.41 -44.86
C LYS A 99 -40.39 -37.12 -43.35
N ALA A 100 -39.32 -36.59 -42.75
CA ALA A 100 -39.29 -36.29 -41.32
C ALA A 100 -40.30 -35.19 -40.93
N ILE A 101 -40.36 -34.07 -41.66
CA ILE A 101 -41.28 -32.97 -41.31
C ILE A 101 -42.76 -33.37 -41.40
N LYS A 102 -43.11 -34.32 -42.30
CA LYS A 102 -44.48 -34.86 -42.39
C LYS A 102 -44.89 -35.67 -41.15
N GLN A 103 -43.94 -36.32 -40.48
CA GLN A 103 -44.20 -37.24 -39.37
C GLN A 103 -44.02 -36.60 -37.99
N MET A 104 -43.32 -35.46 -37.91
CA MET A 104 -43.00 -34.80 -36.65
C MET A 104 -44.21 -34.11 -36.00
N LYS A 105 -44.23 -34.07 -34.66
CA LYS A 105 -45.24 -33.36 -33.86
C LYS A 105 -45.02 -31.83 -33.93
N ALA A 106 -46.00 -31.07 -33.46
CA ALA A 106 -45.96 -29.59 -33.50
C ALA A 106 -44.73 -29.03 -32.76
N GLY A 107 -44.12 -27.97 -33.30
CA GLY A 107 -42.89 -27.37 -32.74
C GLY A 107 -41.61 -27.53 -33.56
N VAL A 108 -41.74 -27.93 -34.84
CA VAL A 108 -40.62 -28.04 -35.78
C VAL A 108 -40.88 -27.21 -37.03
N ILE A 109 -39.85 -26.52 -37.53
CA ILE A 109 -39.83 -25.86 -38.84
C ILE A 109 -38.78 -26.56 -39.73
N ALA A 110 -39.04 -26.71 -41.01
CA ALA A 110 -38.07 -27.22 -41.98
C ALA A 110 -37.58 -26.12 -42.92
N CYS A 111 -36.26 -26.06 -43.11
CA CYS A 111 -35.54 -25.15 -44.00
C CYS A 111 -34.79 -25.97 -45.06
N ALA A 112 -35.10 -25.76 -46.32
CA ALA A 112 -34.34 -26.32 -47.44
C ALA A 112 -34.64 -25.60 -48.77
N GLY A 113 -35.26 -24.43 -48.75
CA GLY A 113 -35.86 -23.80 -49.93
C GLY A 113 -37.06 -24.59 -50.44
N PHE A 114 -38.07 -24.82 -49.59
CA PHE A 114 -39.25 -25.60 -49.98
C PHE A 114 -40.16 -24.82 -50.93
N SER A 115 -40.36 -25.36 -52.12
CA SER A 115 -41.42 -24.92 -53.05
C SER A 115 -42.81 -25.22 -52.51
N ILE A 116 -43.68 -24.20 -52.53
CA ILE A 116 -45.11 -24.35 -52.28
C ILE A 116 -45.79 -24.94 -53.53
N THR A 117 -46.51 -26.06 -53.34
CA THR A 117 -47.32 -26.71 -54.39
C THR A 117 -48.63 -27.22 -53.79
N ASP A 118 -49.67 -27.38 -54.61
CA ASP A 118 -50.97 -27.88 -54.13
C ASP A 118 -50.88 -29.28 -53.52
N GLN A 119 -50.01 -30.13 -54.08
CA GLN A 119 -49.72 -31.44 -53.49
C GLN A 119 -49.13 -31.30 -52.08
N ARG A 120 -48.10 -30.46 -51.92
CA ARG A 120 -47.44 -30.30 -50.63
C ARG A 120 -48.33 -29.60 -49.59
N LYS A 121 -49.24 -28.70 -49.99
CA LYS A 121 -50.22 -28.07 -49.08
C LYS A 121 -51.18 -29.07 -48.45
N ARG A 122 -51.44 -30.20 -49.10
CA ARG A 122 -52.23 -31.31 -48.52
C ARG A 122 -51.45 -32.10 -47.47
N GLU A 123 -50.12 -31.99 -47.45
CA GLU A 123 -49.23 -32.80 -46.61
C GLU A 123 -48.51 -32.00 -45.52
N LEU A 124 -48.38 -30.68 -45.69
CA LEU A 124 -47.63 -29.76 -44.84
C LEU A 124 -48.30 -28.39 -44.79
N GLN A 125 -47.99 -27.64 -43.75
CA GLN A 125 -48.23 -26.19 -43.68
C GLN A 125 -47.00 -25.42 -44.17
N PHE A 126 -47.22 -24.21 -44.67
CA PHE A 126 -46.15 -23.31 -45.09
C PHE A 126 -46.28 -21.94 -44.41
N SER A 127 -45.14 -21.28 -44.20
CA SER A 127 -45.11 -19.82 -44.01
C SER A 127 -45.62 -19.11 -45.26
N LYS A 128 -45.87 -17.80 -45.17
CA LYS A 128 -45.92 -16.99 -46.39
C LYS A 128 -44.61 -17.14 -47.17
N ALA A 129 -44.70 -17.10 -48.50
CA ALA A 129 -43.52 -17.13 -49.35
C ALA A 129 -42.60 -15.96 -49.02
N TYR A 130 -41.33 -16.25 -48.77
CA TYR A 130 -40.32 -15.21 -48.54
C TYR A 130 -39.67 -14.74 -49.84
N MET A 131 -39.78 -15.54 -50.91
CA MET A 131 -39.22 -15.27 -52.24
C MET A 131 -40.02 -16.05 -53.30
N PRO A 132 -40.10 -15.57 -54.55
CA PRO A 132 -40.64 -16.37 -55.64
C PRO A 132 -39.83 -17.64 -55.88
N ASP A 133 -40.52 -18.65 -56.40
CA ASP A 133 -39.91 -19.92 -56.78
C ASP A 133 -39.93 -20.05 -58.29
N ILE A 134 -38.77 -19.80 -58.89
CA ILE A 134 -38.52 -19.90 -60.32
C ILE A 134 -37.48 -20.98 -60.50
N GLU A 135 -37.88 -22.09 -61.12
CA GLU A 135 -37.01 -23.21 -61.43
C GLU A 135 -36.62 -23.12 -62.91
N ILE A 136 -35.32 -23.09 -63.16
CA ILE A 136 -34.71 -22.93 -64.49
C ILE A 136 -33.85 -24.14 -64.82
N LEU A 137 -33.64 -24.40 -66.10
CA LEU A 137 -32.68 -25.40 -66.55
C LEU A 137 -31.29 -24.79 -66.67
N ILE A 138 -30.31 -25.50 -66.13
CA ILE A 138 -28.89 -25.18 -66.28
C ILE A 138 -28.16 -26.34 -66.94
N SER A 139 -27.15 -26.02 -67.73
CA SER A 139 -26.29 -26.98 -68.40
C SER A 139 -24.82 -26.66 -68.24
N SER A 140 -23.99 -27.65 -68.53
CA SER A 140 -22.56 -27.48 -68.76
C SER A 140 -22.25 -26.37 -69.75
N HIS A 141 -21.13 -25.66 -69.52
CA HIS A 141 -20.75 -24.52 -70.36
C HIS A 141 -20.53 -24.89 -71.83
N ASN A 142 -20.26 -26.16 -72.13
CA ASN A 142 -20.07 -26.65 -73.50
C ASN A 142 -21.40 -26.99 -74.22
N VAL A 143 -22.54 -27.01 -73.53
CA VAL A 143 -23.85 -27.28 -74.12
C VAL A 143 -24.42 -25.99 -74.69
N PRO A 144 -24.93 -25.95 -75.94
CA PRO A 144 -25.51 -24.73 -76.49
C PRO A 144 -26.80 -24.31 -75.76
N VAL A 145 -27.11 -23.01 -75.78
CA VAL A 145 -28.42 -22.51 -75.32
C VAL A 145 -29.46 -22.75 -76.41
N PHE A 146 -30.50 -23.52 -76.10
CA PHE A 146 -31.55 -23.86 -77.05
C PHE A 146 -32.65 -22.78 -77.10
N GLU A 147 -33.08 -22.43 -78.31
CA GLU A 147 -34.14 -21.42 -78.54
C GLU A 147 -35.53 -22.06 -78.73
N ASP A 148 -35.60 -23.34 -79.10
CA ASP A 148 -36.85 -24.03 -79.38
C ASP A 148 -36.81 -25.54 -79.00
N ILE A 149 -37.99 -26.15 -78.92
CA ILE A 149 -38.16 -27.56 -78.49
C ILE A 149 -37.51 -28.54 -79.50
N THR A 150 -37.49 -28.21 -80.79
CA THR A 150 -36.96 -29.08 -81.86
C THR A 150 -35.44 -29.18 -81.76
N SER A 151 -34.75 -28.05 -81.60
CA SER A 151 -33.29 -28.02 -81.41
C SER A 151 -32.87 -28.71 -80.11
N PHE A 152 -33.64 -28.53 -79.04
CA PHE A 152 -33.44 -29.27 -77.79
C PHE A 152 -33.59 -30.79 -77.99
N ASN A 153 -34.66 -31.25 -78.65
CA ASN A 153 -34.91 -32.68 -78.84
C ASN A 153 -33.85 -33.36 -79.73
N LYS A 154 -33.28 -32.63 -80.70
CA LYS A 154 -32.16 -33.13 -81.54
C LYS A 154 -30.89 -33.37 -80.73
N TYR A 155 -30.61 -32.51 -79.74
CA TYR A 155 -29.40 -32.62 -78.92
C TYR A 155 -29.60 -33.53 -77.70
N LEU A 156 -30.85 -33.83 -77.34
CA LEU A 156 -31.24 -34.64 -76.19
C LEU A 156 -30.43 -35.95 -76.01
N PRO A 157 -30.09 -36.73 -77.05
CA PRO A 157 -29.30 -37.95 -76.87
C PRO A 157 -27.89 -37.74 -76.31
N GLN A 158 -27.34 -36.52 -76.43
CA GLN A 158 -26.00 -36.16 -75.92
C GLN A 158 -26.04 -35.70 -74.46
N LEU A 159 -27.23 -35.39 -73.93
CA LEU A 159 -27.40 -34.78 -72.62
C LEU A 159 -27.53 -35.83 -71.52
N LYS A 160 -26.76 -35.63 -70.44
CA LYS A 160 -26.92 -36.36 -69.18
C LYS A 160 -27.82 -35.55 -68.27
N ILE A 161 -29.12 -35.85 -68.33
CA ILE A 161 -30.11 -35.20 -67.47
C ILE A 161 -30.07 -35.82 -66.08
N ILE A 162 -29.90 -34.97 -65.08
CA ILE A 162 -29.82 -35.39 -63.67
C ILE A 162 -30.85 -34.66 -62.82
N THR A 163 -31.40 -35.36 -61.83
CA THR A 163 -32.38 -34.80 -60.90
C THR A 163 -32.29 -35.45 -59.52
N ILE A 164 -33.07 -34.96 -58.56
CA ILE A 164 -33.09 -35.43 -57.18
C ILE A 164 -34.46 -36.03 -56.87
N ARG A 165 -34.48 -37.22 -56.26
CA ARG A 165 -35.73 -37.92 -55.90
C ARG A 165 -36.62 -37.07 -54.98
N ASN A 166 -37.93 -37.11 -55.24
CA ASN A 166 -39.00 -36.45 -54.50
C ASN A 166 -38.87 -34.92 -54.45
N THR A 167 -38.27 -34.32 -55.48
CA THR A 167 -38.18 -32.87 -55.62
C THR A 167 -39.12 -32.36 -56.71
N THR A 168 -39.36 -31.05 -56.70
CA THR A 168 -40.07 -30.36 -57.78
C THR A 168 -39.30 -30.43 -59.10
N PHE A 169 -37.97 -30.53 -59.07
CA PHE A 169 -37.13 -30.77 -60.24
C PHE A 169 -37.45 -32.11 -60.92
N GLU A 170 -37.66 -33.18 -60.15
CA GLU A 170 -38.08 -34.47 -60.69
C GLU A 170 -39.50 -34.36 -61.27
N GLN A 171 -40.40 -33.63 -60.60
CA GLN A 171 -41.76 -33.43 -61.07
C GLN A 171 -41.79 -32.66 -62.40
N ASN A 172 -40.99 -31.61 -62.55
CA ASN A 172 -40.87 -30.85 -63.80
C ASN A 172 -40.43 -31.74 -64.96
N LEU A 173 -39.41 -32.58 -64.75
CA LEU A 173 -38.96 -33.53 -65.77
C LEU A 173 -40.03 -34.57 -66.10
N LYS A 174 -40.76 -35.08 -65.09
CA LYS A 174 -41.89 -35.99 -65.33
C LYS A 174 -43.01 -35.34 -66.13
N ASP A 175 -43.32 -34.08 -65.84
CA ASP A 175 -44.36 -33.35 -66.55
C ASP A 175 -43.94 -33.06 -68.00
N LEU A 176 -42.66 -32.75 -68.25
CA LEU A 176 -42.11 -32.68 -69.60
C LEU A 176 -42.21 -34.01 -70.35
N ILE A 177 -41.94 -35.15 -69.70
CA ILE A 177 -42.11 -36.47 -70.35
C ILE A 177 -43.58 -36.73 -70.70
N LYS A 178 -44.51 -36.34 -69.83
CA LYS A 178 -45.96 -36.58 -70.03
C LYS A 178 -46.55 -35.82 -71.21
N THR A 179 -45.99 -34.68 -71.62
CA THR A 179 -46.50 -33.94 -72.78
C THR A 179 -46.36 -34.71 -74.10
N ARG A 180 -45.62 -35.83 -74.10
CA ARG A 180 -45.27 -36.67 -75.27
C ARG A 180 -44.49 -35.91 -76.37
N ALA A 181 -43.98 -34.72 -76.07
CA ALA A 181 -43.17 -33.93 -76.99
C ALA A 181 -41.72 -34.44 -77.12
N PHE A 182 -41.29 -35.38 -76.28
CA PHE A 182 -39.91 -35.89 -76.24
C PHE A 182 -39.89 -37.41 -76.31
N THR A 183 -39.18 -37.96 -77.29
CA THR A 183 -39.17 -39.40 -77.58
C THR A 183 -38.16 -40.18 -76.74
N ASN A 184 -37.05 -39.56 -76.31
CA ASN A 184 -35.95 -40.24 -75.61
C ASN A 184 -35.49 -39.52 -74.32
N LEU A 185 -36.38 -38.73 -73.68
CA LEU A 185 -36.02 -38.05 -72.45
C LEU A 185 -35.92 -39.05 -71.29
N SER A 186 -34.69 -39.30 -70.83
CA SER A 186 -34.40 -40.07 -69.63
C SER A 186 -33.54 -39.26 -68.68
N TYR A 187 -33.65 -39.52 -67.39
CA TYR A 187 -32.86 -38.85 -66.37
C TYR A 187 -32.34 -39.84 -65.32
N SER A 188 -31.25 -39.46 -64.66
CA SER A 188 -30.66 -40.22 -63.55
C SER A 188 -30.73 -39.45 -62.24
N TYR A 189 -30.66 -40.18 -61.13
CA TYR A 189 -30.79 -39.59 -59.80
C TYR A 189 -29.44 -39.28 -59.16
N ILE A 190 -29.33 -38.09 -58.58
CA ILE A 190 -28.15 -37.64 -57.84
C ILE A 190 -28.54 -37.31 -56.38
N PRO A 191 -27.64 -37.46 -55.39
CA PRO A 191 -28.05 -37.44 -53.98
C PRO A 191 -28.32 -36.04 -53.40
N SER A 192 -27.79 -34.96 -53.99
CA SER A 192 -27.95 -33.59 -53.49
C SER A 192 -27.90 -32.54 -54.59
N GLY A 193 -28.44 -31.34 -54.30
CA GLY A 193 -28.42 -30.20 -55.21
C GLY A 193 -27.03 -29.62 -55.43
N GLU A 194 -26.13 -29.75 -54.45
CA GLU A 194 -24.73 -29.35 -54.57
C GLU A 194 -24.01 -30.16 -55.65
N ILE A 195 -24.06 -31.49 -55.56
CA ILE A 195 -23.43 -32.39 -56.55
C ILE A 195 -24.08 -32.21 -57.93
N MET A 196 -25.39 -31.94 -57.97
CA MET A 196 -26.10 -31.64 -59.22
C MET A 196 -25.53 -30.40 -59.91
N ARG A 197 -25.40 -29.28 -59.18
CA ARG A 197 -24.84 -28.03 -59.71
C ARG A 197 -23.36 -28.18 -60.06
N ASP A 198 -22.57 -28.83 -59.22
CA ASP A 198 -21.15 -29.09 -59.49
C ASP A 198 -20.93 -29.95 -60.72
N SER A 199 -21.86 -30.88 -61.01
CA SER A 199 -21.81 -31.68 -62.24
C SER A 199 -22.07 -30.81 -63.47
N CYS A 200 -22.99 -29.83 -63.40
CA CYS A 200 -23.17 -28.86 -64.48
C CYS A 200 -22.03 -27.85 -64.60
N VAL A 201 -21.21 -27.63 -63.58
CA VAL A 201 -20.05 -26.70 -63.68
C VAL A 201 -18.81 -27.41 -64.21
N ASN A 202 -18.51 -28.60 -63.69
CA ASN A 202 -17.20 -29.23 -63.84
C ASN A 202 -17.18 -30.42 -64.80
N LYS A 203 -18.33 -30.80 -65.38
CA LYS A 203 -18.43 -31.91 -66.32
C LYS A 203 -19.16 -31.45 -67.57
N ASP A 204 -18.92 -32.14 -68.68
CA ASP A 204 -19.53 -31.82 -69.96
C ASP A 204 -20.89 -32.48 -70.16
N ASN A 205 -21.77 -31.79 -70.90
CA ASN A 205 -23.08 -32.29 -71.33
C ASN A 205 -24.08 -32.66 -70.22
N PHE A 206 -23.92 -32.12 -69.02
CA PHE A 206 -24.90 -32.27 -67.95
C PHE A 206 -26.01 -31.24 -68.06
N LEU A 207 -27.23 -31.64 -67.70
CA LEU A 207 -28.41 -30.79 -67.70
C LEU A 207 -29.23 -31.07 -66.44
N ALA A 208 -29.64 -30.01 -65.73
CA ALA A 208 -30.42 -30.13 -64.50
C ALA A 208 -31.33 -28.93 -64.27
N TYR A 209 -32.44 -29.15 -63.58
CA TYR A 209 -33.22 -28.04 -63.01
C TYR A 209 -32.57 -27.53 -61.73
N THR A 210 -32.60 -26.21 -61.54
CA THR A 210 -32.23 -25.56 -60.27
C THR A 210 -33.11 -24.34 -60.03
N GLN A 211 -33.19 -23.87 -58.80
CA GLN A 211 -33.85 -22.60 -58.49
C GLN A 211 -32.98 -21.43 -58.97
N LEU A 212 -33.60 -20.38 -59.52
CA LEU A 212 -32.94 -19.17 -60.03
C LEU A 212 -31.95 -18.55 -59.01
N PRO A 213 -32.26 -18.45 -57.70
CA PRO A 213 -31.31 -17.95 -56.71
C PRO A 213 -30.00 -18.76 -56.66
N ASN A 214 -30.05 -20.08 -56.89
CA ASN A 214 -28.85 -20.91 -56.93
C ASN A 214 -27.98 -20.56 -58.15
N TYR A 215 -28.60 -20.31 -59.29
CA TYR A 215 -27.89 -19.91 -60.51
C TYR A 215 -27.25 -18.52 -60.37
N ILE A 216 -27.98 -17.56 -59.80
CA ILE A 216 -27.45 -16.23 -59.49
C ILE A 216 -26.22 -16.34 -58.58
N MET A 217 -26.28 -17.17 -57.53
CA MET A 217 -25.13 -17.43 -56.67
C MET A 217 -23.95 -18.02 -57.45
N MET A 218 -24.20 -18.96 -58.36
CA MET A 218 -23.15 -19.54 -59.21
C MET A 218 -22.48 -18.48 -60.10
N LEU A 219 -23.25 -17.56 -60.69
CA LEU A 219 -22.73 -16.44 -61.47
C LEU A 219 -21.88 -15.49 -60.62
N GLN A 220 -22.32 -15.17 -59.41
CA GLN A 220 -21.56 -14.34 -58.47
C GLN A 220 -20.23 -14.97 -58.06
N GLN A 221 -20.18 -16.29 -58.01
CA GLN A 221 -18.98 -17.06 -57.74
C GLN A 221 -18.10 -17.25 -59.00
N GLY A 222 -18.49 -16.69 -60.15
CA GLY A 222 -17.77 -16.84 -61.42
C GLY A 222 -17.77 -18.27 -61.96
N LYS A 223 -18.72 -19.11 -61.56
CA LYS A 223 -18.82 -20.49 -62.06
C LYS A 223 -19.29 -20.48 -63.51
N LEU A 224 -18.61 -21.25 -64.36
CA LEU A 224 -18.95 -21.41 -65.76
C LEU A 224 -20.10 -22.41 -65.90
N VAL A 225 -21.33 -21.89 -65.94
CA VAL A 225 -22.57 -22.66 -66.16
C VAL A 225 -23.46 -21.87 -67.13
N GLN A 226 -24.21 -22.57 -67.97
CA GLN A 226 -25.17 -21.93 -68.88
C GLN A 226 -26.60 -22.15 -68.40
N ARG A 227 -27.46 -21.14 -68.53
CA ARG A 227 -28.90 -21.26 -68.34
C ARG A 227 -29.58 -21.52 -69.69
N GLN A 228 -30.48 -22.48 -69.71
CA GLN A 228 -31.35 -22.75 -70.84
C GLN A 228 -32.59 -21.85 -70.77
N ARG A 229 -33.00 -21.30 -71.92
CA ARG A 229 -34.13 -20.34 -72.02
C ARG A 229 -35.50 -21.03 -72.10
N LEU A 230 -35.51 -22.36 -72.14
CA LEU A 230 -36.71 -23.17 -72.27
C LEU A 230 -37.12 -23.81 -70.94
N PHE A 231 -38.43 -24.10 -70.85
CA PHE A 231 -39.04 -24.90 -69.78
C PHE A 231 -38.86 -24.34 -68.36
N ASN A 232 -38.84 -23.01 -68.22
CA ASN A 232 -38.88 -22.35 -66.91
C ASN A 232 -40.20 -22.66 -66.20
N VAL A 233 -40.13 -22.94 -64.90
CA VAL A 233 -41.32 -23.24 -64.08
C VAL A 233 -41.42 -22.21 -62.97
N VAL A 234 -42.53 -21.46 -62.96
CA VAL A 234 -42.84 -20.47 -61.92
C VAL A 234 -43.90 -21.05 -60.98
N ARG A 235 -43.60 -21.04 -59.67
CA ARG A 235 -44.48 -21.53 -58.60
C ARG A 235 -44.82 -20.39 -57.64
N GLU A 236 -45.73 -20.67 -56.70
CA GLU A 236 -46.25 -19.69 -55.74
C GLU A 236 -45.13 -19.02 -54.92
N GLY A 237 -44.10 -19.78 -54.55
CA GLY A 237 -42.93 -19.24 -53.85
C GLY A 237 -42.21 -20.26 -52.98
N LEU A 238 -41.07 -19.82 -52.45
CA LEU A 238 -40.27 -20.54 -51.48
C LEU A 238 -40.69 -20.13 -50.07
N ALA A 239 -40.90 -21.13 -49.22
CA ALA A 239 -41.39 -20.92 -47.86
C ALA A 239 -40.76 -21.90 -46.86
N LEU A 240 -40.89 -21.56 -45.59
CA LEU A 240 -40.57 -22.45 -44.47
C LEU A 240 -41.71 -23.46 -44.32
N ALA A 241 -41.38 -24.75 -44.18
CA ALA A 241 -42.37 -25.82 -44.08
C ALA A 241 -42.60 -26.24 -42.61
N LEU A 242 -43.85 -26.57 -42.26
CA LEU A 242 -44.26 -27.01 -40.93
C LEU A 242 -45.15 -28.27 -41.01
N PRO A 243 -45.22 -29.10 -39.96
CA PRO A 243 -46.20 -30.19 -39.89
C PRO A 243 -47.65 -29.67 -39.99
N LEU A 244 -48.57 -30.45 -40.56
CA LEU A 244 -49.98 -30.03 -40.78
C LEU A 244 -50.71 -29.56 -39.52
N LYS A 245 -50.34 -30.11 -38.35
CA LYS A 245 -50.96 -29.79 -37.06
C LYS A 245 -50.15 -28.78 -36.23
N SER A 246 -49.20 -28.07 -36.83
CA SER A 246 -48.32 -27.14 -36.12
C SER A 246 -49.06 -25.87 -35.71
N ASP A 247 -49.03 -25.53 -34.42
CA ASP A 247 -49.56 -24.27 -33.89
C ASP A 247 -48.58 -23.10 -34.05
N TRP A 248 -47.35 -23.36 -34.50
CA TRP A 248 -46.35 -22.35 -34.84
C TRP A 248 -46.64 -21.58 -36.12
N LYS A 249 -47.63 -22.01 -36.91
CA LYS A 249 -48.05 -21.28 -38.10
C LYS A 249 -48.57 -19.88 -37.76
N GLN A 250 -49.34 -19.73 -36.69
CA GLN A 250 -49.90 -18.43 -36.29
C GLN A 250 -48.84 -17.35 -36.02
N PRO A 251 -47.84 -17.57 -35.14
CA PRO A 251 -46.81 -16.55 -34.91
C PRO A 251 -45.95 -16.31 -36.16
N LEU A 252 -45.72 -17.35 -36.98
CA LEU A 252 -44.95 -17.22 -38.21
C LEU A 252 -45.69 -16.38 -39.27
N ASP A 253 -46.99 -16.63 -39.48
CA ASP A 253 -47.81 -15.81 -40.38
C ASP A 253 -47.89 -14.35 -39.90
N THR A 254 -47.95 -14.15 -38.58
CA THR A 254 -47.90 -12.80 -37.97
C THR A 254 -46.58 -12.12 -38.29
N PHE A 255 -45.45 -12.82 -38.13
CA PHE A 255 -44.14 -12.31 -38.48
C PHE A 255 -44.08 -11.88 -39.96
N PHE A 256 -44.46 -12.74 -40.89
CA PHE A 256 -44.42 -12.42 -42.32
C PHE A 256 -45.45 -11.38 -42.76
N ALA A 257 -46.53 -11.16 -41.99
CA ALA A 257 -47.51 -10.13 -42.30
C ALA A 257 -47.01 -8.71 -41.96
N GLN A 258 -46.12 -8.56 -40.98
CA GLN A 258 -45.68 -7.24 -40.51
C GLN A 258 -44.83 -6.50 -41.56
N PRO A 259 -45.10 -5.21 -41.84
CA PRO A 259 -44.32 -4.42 -42.79
C PRO A 259 -42.82 -4.36 -42.48
N ALA A 260 -42.47 -4.19 -41.19
CA ALA A 260 -41.08 -4.17 -40.74
C ALA A 260 -40.37 -5.51 -41.02
N SER A 261 -41.04 -6.63 -40.79
CA SER A 261 -40.50 -7.96 -41.10
C SER A 261 -40.36 -8.19 -42.59
N LYS A 262 -41.30 -7.71 -43.43
CA LYS A 262 -41.18 -7.79 -44.90
C LYS A 262 -39.95 -7.03 -45.39
N GLN A 263 -39.73 -5.82 -44.89
CA GLN A 263 -38.53 -5.05 -45.21
C GLN A 263 -37.26 -5.74 -44.70
N LEU A 264 -37.29 -6.29 -43.48
CA LEU A 264 -36.17 -7.05 -42.92
C LEU A 264 -35.84 -8.28 -43.77
N ILE A 265 -36.84 -9.01 -44.25
CA ILE A 265 -36.66 -10.16 -45.15
C ILE A 265 -36.08 -9.68 -46.49
N LYS A 266 -36.58 -8.58 -47.07
CA LYS A 266 -35.98 -7.99 -48.27
C LYS A 266 -34.50 -7.65 -48.05
N ASN A 267 -34.15 -7.07 -46.90
CA ASN A 267 -32.77 -6.75 -46.55
C ASN A 267 -31.92 -8.02 -46.34
N ILE A 268 -32.48 -9.08 -45.75
CA ILE A 268 -31.80 -10.37 -45.62
C ILE A 268 -31.56 -10.98 -47.01
N ILE A 269 -32.51 -10.91 -47.93
CA ILE A 269 -32.32 -11.36 -49.31
C ILE A 269 -31.24 -10.51 -50.00
N ASN A 270 -31.31 -9.19 -49.91
CA ASN A 270 -30.27 -8.28 -50.42
C ASN A 270 -28.88 -8.61 -49.87
N LYS A 271 -28.78 -9.01 -48.60
CA LYS A 271 -27.51 -9.41 -47.99
C LYS A 271 -26.92 -10.65 -48.68
N HIS A 272 -27.75 -11.64 -49.02
CA HIS A 272 -27.28 -12.91 -49.59
C HIS A 272 -27.09 -12.85 -51.11
N PHE A 273 -27.82 -11.99 -51.83
CA PHE A 273 -27.78 -11.93 -53.30
C PHE A 273 -27.34 -10.57 -53.86
N GLY A 274 -27.18 -9.53 -53.05
CA GLY A 274 -26.98 -8.15 -53.51
C GLY A 274 -28.28 -7.49 -54.00
N ASN A 275 -28.33 -6.16 -53.94
CA ASN A 275 -29.54 -5.38 -54.26
C ASN A 275 -30.03 -5.64 -55.71
N PHE A 276 -29.11 -5.63 -56.67
CA PHE A 276 -29.44 -5.81 -58.09
C PHE A 276 -30.07 -7.18 -58.39
N ALA A 277 -29.50 -8.27 -57.87
CA ALA A 277 -30.05 -9.59 -58.10
C ALA A 277 -31.34 -9.83 -57.29
N THR A 278 -31.51 -9.13 -56.16
CA THR A 278 -32.74 -9.22 -55.38
C THR A 278 -33.91 -8.52 -56.06
N ASP A 279 -33.70 -7.35 -56.66
CA ASP A 279 -34.75 -6.66 -57.39
C ASP A 279 -35.19 -7.51 -58.61
N LEU A 280 -34.26 -8.18 -59.31
CA LEU A 280 -34.60 -9.15 -60.35
C LEU A 280 -35.48 -10.30 -59.83
N ILE A 281 -35.07 -10.93 -58.73
CA ILE A 281 -35.81 -12.05 -58.13
C ILE A 281 -37.22 -11.59 -57.76
N ILE A 282 -37.37 -10.42 -57.14
CA ILE A 282 -38.67 -9.91 -56.66
C ILE A 282 -39.56 -9.47 -57.83
N ASP A 283 -39.02 -8.80 -58.85
CA ASP A 283 -39.79 -8.31 -60.00
C ASP A 283 -40.27 -9.44 -60.91
N ALA A 284 -39.52 -10.54 -61.00
CA ALA A 284 -39.92 -11.72 -61.74
C ALA A 284 -41.26 -12.31 -61.25
N GLN A 285 -41.68 -12.08 -60.00
CA GLN A 285 -42.98 -12.52 -59.50
C GLN A 285 -44.16 -11.62 -59.92
N LYS A 286 -43.93 -10.33 -60.13
CA LYS A 286 -45.00 -9.33 -60.33
C LYS A 286 -45.51 -9.25 -61.77
N ASN A 287 -44.65 -9.53 -62.75
CA ASN A 287 -45.00 -9.45 -64.18
C ASN A 287 -45.29 -10.85 -64.73
N ARG A 288 -46.43 -11.05 -65.38
CA ARG A 288 -46.82 -12.33 -66.03
C ARG A 288 -46.28 -12.51 -67.45
N ASP A 289 -45.54 -11.54 -67.97
CA ASP A 289 -44.91 -11.62 -69.30
C ASP A 289 -43.53 -12.28 -69.21
N ASP A 290 -43.39 -13.46 -69.82
CA ASP A 290 -42.16 -14.25 -69.82
C ASP A 290 -41.02 -13.57 -70.61
N THR A 291 -41.36 -12.74 -71.61
CA THR A 291 -40.37 -12.04 -72.45
C THR A 291 -39.60 -11.00 -71.64
N HIS A 292 -40.30 -10.24 -70.80
CA HIS A 292 -39.69 -9.23 -69.95
C HIS A 292 -38.72 -9.85 -68.94
N ARG A 293 -39.08 -10.99 -68.34
CA ARG A 293 -38.23 -11.72 -67.39
C ARG A 293 -36.93 -12.19 -68.06
N GLU A 294 -37.04 -12.73 -69.27
CA GLU A 294 -35.89 -13.24 -70.01
C GLU A 294 -34.88 -12.13 -70.33
N ASN A 295 -35.36 -10.97 -70.77
CA ASN A 295 -34.49 -9.81 -71.06
C ASN A 295 -33.75 -9.32 -69.81
N GLN A 296 -34.41 -9.29 -68.65
CA GLN A 296 -33.75 -8.90 -67.40
C GLN A 296 -32.70 -9.94 -66.97
N MET A 297 -32.95 -11.25 -67.16
CA MET A 297 -31.97 -12.29 -66.86
C MET A 297 -30.72 -12.17 -67.73
N VAL A 298 -30.86 -11.92 -69.03
CA VAL A 298 -29.72 -11.72 -69.94
C VAL A 298 -28.91 -10.48 -69.59
N SER A 299 -29.57 -9.36 -69.26
CA SER A 299 -28.89 -8.13 -68.84
C SER A 299 -28.08 -8.34 -67.55
N MET A 300 -28.62 -9.10 -66.60
CA MET A 300 -27.89 -9.45 -65.38
C MET A 300 -26.65 -10.30 -65.68
N GLU A 301 -26.76 -11.31 -66.55
CA GLU A 301 -25.64 -12.17 -66.94
C GLU A 301 -24.49 -11.36 -67.57
N GLN A 302 -24.82 -10.42 -68.47
CA GLN A 302 -23.83 -9.51 -69.09
C GLN A 302 -23.11 -8.65 -68.04
N LYS A 303 -23.85 -8.07 -67.10
CA LYS A 303 -23.28 -7.22 -66.05
C LYS A 303 -22.33 -7.98 -65.12
N PHE A 304 -22.63 -9.24 -64.80
CA PHE A 304 -21.71 -10.07 -64.01
C PHE A 304 -20.44 -10.41 -64.78
N GLN A 305 -20.50 -10.64 -66.09
CA GLN A 305 -19.32 -10.86 -66.92
C GLN A 305 -18.41 -9.62 -66.97
N GLU A 306 -18.96 -8.42 -67.13
CA GLU A 306 -18.19 -7.17 -67.10
C GLU A 306 -17.45 -6.96 -65.77
N LEU A 307 -18.12 -7.23 -64.64
CA LEU A 307 -17.51 -7.12 -63.31
C LEU A 307 -16.34 -8.10 -63.10
N LEU A 308 -16.45 -9.32 -63.62
CA LEU A 308 -15.36 -10.31 -63.56
C LEU A 308 -14.14 -9.85 -64.36
N ILE A 309 -14.37 -9.29 -65.55
CA ILE A 309 -13.30 -8.74 -66.40
C ILE A 309 -12.60 -7.57 -65.70
N GLN A 310 -13.36 -6.66 -65.09
CA GLN A 310 -12.80 -5.51 -64.38
C GLN A 310 -11.93 -5.92 -63.18
N LYS A 311 -12.42 -6.86 -62.35
CA LYS A 311 -11.68 -7.35 -61.18
C LYS A 311 -10.35 -8.02 -61.57
N THR A 312 -10.35 -8.75 -62.69
CA THR A 312 -9.14 -9.39 -63.23
C THR A 312 -8.11 -8.34 -63.70
N LYS A 313 -8.56 -7.25 -64.33
CA LYS A 313 -7.68 -6.14 -64.74
C LYS A 313 -7.03 -5.43 -63.54
N GLU A 314 -7.76 -5.22 -62.45
CA GLU A 314 -7.24 -4.60 -61.24
C GLU A 314 -6.20 -5.46 -60.53
N GLN A 315 -6.42 -6.78 -60.44
CA GLN A 315 -5.44 -7.72 -59.90
C GLN A 315 -4.13 -7.69 -60.70
N LEU A 316 -4.21 -7.71 -62.03
CA LEU A 316 -3.04 -7.63 -62.91
C LEU A 316 -2.26 -6.31 -62.72
N LYS A 317 -2.95 -5.21 -62.43
CA LYS A 317 -2.34 -3.90 -62.16
C LYS A 317 -1.63 -3.88 -60.80
N SER A 318 -2.21 -4.53 -59.79
CA SER A 318 -1.63 -4.66 -58.45
C SER A 318 -0.34 -5.50 -58.45
N GLU A 319 -0.34 -6.64 -59.15
CA GLU A 319 0.85 -7.48 -59.28
C GLU A 319 2.02 -6.73 -59.93
N LYS A 320 1.76 -6.00 -61.03
CA LYS A 320 2.79 -5.17 -61.70
C LYS A 320 3.36 -4.07 -60.79
N LEU A 321 2.53 -3.49 -59.92
CA LEU A 321 2.98 -2.48 -58.95
C LEU A 321 3.86 -3.13 -57.88
N GLN A 322 3.49 -4.31 -57.38
CA GLN A 322 4.31 -5.06 -56.42
C GLN A 322 5.66 -5.47 -56.99
N THR A 323 5.74 -5.88 -58.26
CA THR A 323 7.03 -6.22 -58.90
C THR A 323 7.95 -4.99 -59.00
N ARG A 324 7.40 -3.81 -59.32
CA ARG A 324 8.17 -2.55 -59.38
C ARG A 324 8.68 -2.12 -58.01
N ILE A 325 7.86 -2.25 -56.96
CA ILE A 325 8.27 -1.95 -55.58
C ILE A 325 9.36 -2.93 -55.12
N ALA A 326 9.25 -4.22 -55.46
CA ALA A 326 10.27 -5.21 -55.12
C ALA A 326 11.63 -4.91 -55.77
N LEU A 327 11.66 -4.47 -57.03
CA LEU A 327 12.90 -4.07 -57.72
C LEU A 327 13.56 -2.84 -57.09
N LEU A 328 12.76 -1.83 -56.70
CA LEU A 328 13.28 -0.64 -56.01
C LEU A 328 13.78 -0.97 -54.59
N ALA A 329 13.10 -1.86 -53.88
CA ALA A 329 13.52 -2.34 -52.57
C ALA A 329 14.85 -3.12 -52.64
N LEU A 330 15.05 -3.92 -53.68
CA LEU A 330 16.31 -4.65 -53.91
C LEU A 330 17.49 -3.69 -54.17
N ALA A 331 17.28 -2.65 -54.97
CA ALA A 331 18.29 -1.62 -55.21
C ALA A 331 18.64 -0.85 -53.92
N ALA A 332 17.63 -0.50 -53.11
CA ALA A 332 17.85 0.14 -51.81
C ALA A 332 18.61 -0.77 -50.83
N LEU A 333 18.34 -2.08 -50.85
CA LEU A 333 19.02 -3.07 -50.02
C LEU A 333 20.51 -3.19 -50.35
N ILE A 334 20.89 -3.13 -51.62
CA ILE A 334 22.30 -3.18 -52.05
C ILE A 334 23.07 -1.95 -51.54
N VAL A 335 22.45 -0.77 -51.61
CA VAL A 335 23.02 0.48 -51.05
C VAL A 335 23.11 0.37 -49.52
N LEU A 336 22.07 -0.14 -48.87
CA LEU A 336 22.02 -0.32 -47.42
C LEU A 336 23.10 -1.29 -46.92
N PHE A 337 23.33 -2.41 -47.63
CA PHE A 337 24.39 -3.37 -47.31
C PHE A 337 25.79 -2.79 -47.51
N SER A 338 25.98 -1.94 -48.52
CA SER A 338 27.27 -1.26 -48.76
C SER A 338 27.58 -0.25 -47.64
N VAL A 339 26.57 0.52 -47.20
CA VAL A 339 26.69 1.44 -46.06
C VAL A 339 26.88 0.68 -44.74
N LEU A 340 26.17 -0.44 -44.55
CA LEU A 340 26.29 -1.29 -43.37
C LEU A 340 27.67 -1.95 -43.30
N GLY A 341 28.24 -2.38 -44.43
CA GLY A 341 29.61 -2.90 -44.51
C GLY A 341 30.65 -1.86 -44.10
N TRP A 342 30.54 -0.63 -44.64
CA TRP A 342 31.40 0.49 -44.24
C TRP A 342 31.25 0.85 -42.75
N PHE A 343 30.01 0.86 -42.23
CA PHE A 343 29.70 1.13 -40.84
C PHE A 343 30.26 0.06 -39.90
N LEU A 344 30.13 -1.22 -40.23
CA LEU A 344 30.68 -2.33 -39.43
C LEU A 344 32.21 -2.31 -39.39
N TYR A 345 32.86 -2.02 -40.52
CA TYR A 345 34.32 -1.87 -40.59
C TYR A 345 34.83 -0.71 -39.73
N ASN A 346 34.20 0.46 -39.82
CA ASN A 346 34.55 1.61 -38.96
C ASN A 346 34.23 1.36 -37.47
N ARG A 347 33.16 0.62 -37.17
CA ARG A 347 32.79 0.24 -35.79
C ARG A 347 33.85 -0.63 -35.13
N GLU A 348 34.42 -1.61 -35.84
CA GLU A 348 35.51 -2.45 -35.32
C GLU A 348 36.79 -1.63 -35.08
N LYS A 349 37.12 -0.71 -35.99
CA LYS A 349 38.28 0.19 -35.84
C LYS A 349 38.14 1.12 -34.63
N ILE A 350 36.98 1.76 -34.47
CA ILE A 350 36.68 2.64 -33.32
C ILE A 350 36.66 1.85 -32.01
N LYS A 351 36.10 0.63 -31.99
CA LYS A 351 36.10 -0.24 -30.80
C LYS A 351 37.51 -0.60 -30.34
N LYS A 352 38.46 -0.83 -31.25
CA LYS A 352 39.85 -1.14 -30.86
C LYS A 352 40.54 0.04 -30.20
N ILE A 353 40.40 1.25 -30.75
CA ILE A 353 40.95 2.48 -30.17
C ILE A 353 40.28 2.76 -28.80
N ALA A 354 38.96 2.67 -28.74
CA ALA A 354 38.21 2.84 -27.50
C ALA A 354 38.57 1.81 -26.42
N ARG A 355 38.87 0.55 -26.79
CA ARG A 355 39.34 -0.48 -25.85
C ARG A 355 40.73 -0.18 -25.28
N GLN A 356 41.64 0.33 -26.10
CA GLN A 356 42.97 0.73 -25.64
C GLN A 356 42.90 1.94 -24.71
N GLU A 357 42.08 2.93 -25.05
CA GLU A 357 41.89 4.11 -24.22
C GLU A 357 41.12 3.80 -22.93
N LEU A 358 40.13 2.89 -22.97
CA LEU A 358 39.43 2.38 -21.80
C LEU A 358 40.38 1.56 -20.90
N ALA A 359 41.27 0.75 -21.46
CA ALA A 359 42.28 0.04 -20.67
C ALA A 359 43.25 1.01 -19.98
N ARG A 360 43.68 2.07 -20.67
CA ARG A 360 44.51 3.13 -20.08
C ARG A 360 43.78 3.87 -18.96
N LYS A 361 42.54 4.31 -19.18
CA LYS A 361 41.72 4.99 -18.16
C LYS A 361 41.38 4.06 -16.99
N ASN A 362 41.13 2.78 -17.22
CA ASN A 362 40.88 1.82 -16.14
C ASN A 362 42.14 1.60 -15.29
N ALA A 363 43.33 1.56 -15.89
CA ALA A 363 44.58 1.48 -15.14
C ALA A 363 44.82 2.77 -14.31
N GLU A 364 44.53 3.94 -14.87
CA GLU A 364 44.63 5.23 -14.17
C GLU A 364 43.61 5.33 -13.01
N ILE A 365 42.35 4.93 -13.25
CA ILE A 365 41.30 4.86 -12.22
C ILE A 365 41.67 3.85 -11.13
N ALA A 366 42.24 2.70 -11.48
CA ALA A 366 42.67 1.72 -10.50
C ALA A 366 43.82 2.26 -9.62
N ALA A 367 44.78 2.99 -10.20
CA ALA A 367 45.84 3.66 -9.45
C ALA A 367 45.28 4.77 -8.54
N GLN A 368 44.34 5.58 -9.03
CA GLN A 368 43.65 6.60 -8.22
C GLN A 368 42.83 5.97 -7.09
N ALA A 369 42.09 4.89 -7.38
CA ALA A 369 41.31 4.16 -6.39
C ALA A 369 42.19 3.54 -5.30
N ALA A 370 43.37 3.03 -5.66
CA ALA A 370 44.34 2.53 -4.69
C ALA A 370 44.89 3.65 -3.78
N SER A 371 45.25 4.80 -4.36
CA SER A 371 45.73 5.98 -3.60
C SER A 371 44.65 6.56 -2.68
N ILE A 372 43.40 6.63 -3.15
CA ILE A 372 42.24 7.04 -2.33
C ILE A 372 42.00 6.05 -1.19
N LYS A 373 42.07 4.75 -1.46
CA LYS A 373 41.90 3.71 -0.44
C LYS A 373 42.96 3.81 0.65
N GLU A 374 44.22 4.04 0.28
CA GLU A 374 45.31 4.25 1.24
C GLU A 374 45.09 5.53 2.07
N SER A 375 44.62 6.60 1.43
CA SER A 375 44.30 7.88 2.11
C SER A 375 43.11 7.72 3.07
N TYR A 376 42.10 6.95 2.67
CA TYR A 376 40.93 6.64 3.50
C TYR A 376 41.32 5.81 4.74
N GLN A 377 42.14 4.77 4.58
CA GLN A 377 42.63 3.95 5.70
C GLN A 377 43.46 4.78 6.69
N LYS A 378 44.27 5.73 6.20
CA LYS A 378 45.03 6.66 7.05
C LYS A 378 44.11 7.61 7.84
N LEU A 379 43.06 8.13 7.21
CA LEU A 379 42.06 8.98 7.87
C LEU A 379 41.25 8.21 8.92
N GLU A 380 40.88 6.96 8.62
CA GLU A 380 40.16 6.08 9.54
C GLU A 380 40.97 5.84 10.82
N LEU A 381 42.26 5.50 10.68
CA LEU A 381 43.16 5.33 11.82
C LEU A 381 43.26 6.62 12.67
N ILE A 382 43.48 7.78 12.05
CA ILE A 382 43.56 9.06 12.76
C ILE A 382 42.23 9.39 13.45
N SER A 383 41.10 9.11 12.81
CA SER A 383 39.77 9.33 13.38
C SER A 383 39.51 8.46 14.59
N ASP A 384 39.86 7.16 14.52
CA ASP A 384 39.68 6.23 15.63
C ASP A 384 40.55 6.58 16.83
N LEU A 385 41.78 7.03 16.57
CA LEU A 385 42.65 7.57 17.60
C LEU A 385 42.06 8.86 18.22
N GLY A 386 41.52 9.77 17.41
CA GLY A 386 40.84 10.98 17.90
C GLY A 386 39.65 10.69 18.83
N LYS A 387 38.86 9.65 18.53
CA LYS A 387 37.73 9.24 19.39
C LYS A 387 38.19 8.82 20.79
N LEU A 388 39.31 8.10 20.89
CA LEU A 388 39.88 7.70 22.18
C LEU A 388 40.29 8.92 23.03
N VAL A 389 40.81 9.97 22.40
CA VAL A 389 41.19 11.22 23.09
C VAL A 389 39.94 11.94 23.62
N ILE A 390 38.92 12.10 22.79
CA ILE A 390 37.69 12.84 23.13
C ILE A 390 36.85 12.14 24.22
N ALA A 391 36.94 10.82 24.34
CA ALA A 391 36.17 10.05 25.32
C ALA A 391 36.57 10.31 26.79
N ASN A 392 37.74 10.91 27.03
CA ASN A 392 38.21 11.21 28.37
C ASN A 392 37.67 12.56 28.88
N LEU A 393 37.23 12.59 30.15
CA LEU A 393 36.76 13.80 30.83
C LEU A 393 37.78 14.39 31.81
N SER A 394 38.95 13.75 31.93
CA SER A 394 40.07 14.16 32.79
C SER A 394 41.21 14.68 31.93
N ILE A 395 41.69 15.89 32.24
CA ILE A 395 42.82 16.50 31.54
C ILE A 395 44.05 15.58 31.57
N GLU A 396 44.35 14.97 32.72
CA GLU A 396 45.48 14.06 32.86
C GLU A 396 45.37 12.85 31.91
N ASP A 397 44.19 12.24 31.81
CA ASP A 397 43.99 11.04 30.98
C ASP A 397 43.94 11.38 29.49
N ILE A 398 43.44 12.57 29.13
CA ILE A 398 43.55 13.13 27.79
C ILE A 398 45.03 13.24 27.40
N ILE A 399 45.86 13.90 28.22
CA ILE A 399 47.28 14.11 27.89
C ILE A 399 48.02 12.77 27.78
N LYS A 400 47.76 11.81 28.69
CA LYS A 400 48.33 10.46 28.60
C LYS A 400 47.92 9.74 27.32
N THR A 401 46.64 9.83 26.93
CA THR A 401 46.14 9.18 25.72
C THR A 401 46.79 9.77 24.48
N VAL A 402 46.87 11.10 24.39
CA VAL A 402 47.55 11.80 23.29
C VAL A 402 49.03 11.40 23.26
N TYR A 403 49.72 11.35 24.40
CA TYR A 403 51.11 10.91 24.49
C TYR A 403 51.31 9.51 23.91
N GLN A 404 50.48 8.53 24.28
CA GLN A 404 50.58 7.15 23.77
C GLN A 404 50.40 7.10 22.25
N GLN A 405 49.49 7.91 21.71
CA GLN A 405 49.28 8.00 20.26
C GLN A 405 50.47 8.62 19.56
N VAL A 406 51.00 9.73 20.07
CA VAL A 406 52.21 10.38 19.54
C VAL A 406 53.38 9.42 19.57
N LEU A 407 53.62 8.72 20.69
CA LEU A 407 54.69 7.73 20.82
C LEU A 407 54.59 6.58 19.80
N SER A 408 53.37 6.16 19.44
CA SER A 408 53.15 5.09 18.45
C SER A 408 53.32 5.52 16.99
N LEU A 409 53.23 6.83 16.71
CA LEU A 409 53.17 7.37 15.35
C LEU A 409 54.43 8.15 14.94
N MET A 410 55.24 8.61 15.90
CA MET A 410 56.45 9.39 15.62
C MET A 410 57.51 9.28 16.74
N PRO A 411 58.80 9.47 16.42
CA PRO A 411 59.87 9.47 17.42
C PRO A 411 59.63 10.52 18.50
N THR A 412 59.63 10.11 19.77
CA THR A 412 59.24 10.97 20.89
C THR A 412 60.13 10.71 22.10
N GLU A 413 60.91 11.70 22.51
CA GLU A 413 61.68 11.67 23.76
C GLU A 413 61.09 12.64 24.79
N GLU A 414 60.70 13.83 24.36
CA GLU A 414 60.02 14.83 25.19
C GLU A 414 58.60 15.05 24.66
N PHE A 415 57.61 15.10 25.54
CA PHE A 415 56.24 15.43 25.19
C PHE A 415 55.50 16.11 26.34
N GLY A 416 54.74 17.15 26.03
CA GLY A 416 53.87 17.75 27.04
C GLY A 416 52.78 18.64 26.46
N ILE A 417 51.71 18.77 27.23
CA ILE A 417 50.65 19.74 26.98
C ILE A 417 50.65 20.74 28.12
N GLY A 418 50.91 22.00 27.79
CA GLY A 418 50.84 23.12 28.73
C GLY A 418 49.50 23.81 28.57
N ILE A 419 48.67 23.84 29.61
CA ILE A 419 47.35 24.48 29.58
C ILE A 419 47.44 25.85 30.23
N TYR A 420 46.89 26.87 29.56
CA TYR A 420 46.91 28.22 30.10
C TYR A 420 45.96 28.36 31.29
N ASP A 421 46.52 28.80 32.41
CA ASP A 421 45.79 29.24 33.59
C ASP A 421 45.73 30.78 33.59
N PRO A 422 44.53 31.37 33.38
CA PRO A 422 44.36 32.82 33.32
C PRO A 422 44.57 33.50 34.69
N VAL A 423 44.40 32.79 35.80
CA VAL A 423 44.59 33.32 37.16
C VAL A 423 46.08 33.46 37.45
N ARG A 424 46.85 32.41 37.19
CA ARG A 424 48.32 32.40 37.39
C ARG A 424 49.08 33.06 36.24
N LYS A 425 48.40 33.42 35.14
CA LYS A 425 48.99 33.91 33.89
C LYS A 425 50.19 33.06 33.44
N SER A 426 50.02 31.74 33.51
CA SER A 426 51.09 30.75 33.30
C SER A 426 50.56 29.56 32.51
N LEU A 427 51.42 28.92 31.72
CA LEU A 427 51.14 27.58 31.16
C LEU A 427 51.45 26.53 32.23
N VAL A 428 50.45 25.76 32.62
CA VAL A 428 50.56 24.70 33.61
C VAL A 428 50.69 23.36 32.90
N TYR A 429 51.75 22.61 33.21
CA TYR A 429 51.99 21.27 32.71
C TYR A 429 51.62 20.25 33.79
N GLU A 430 50.37 19.78 33.75
CA GLU A 430 49.88 18.73 34.66
C GLU A 430 50.50 17.36 34.37
N VAL A 431 50.81 17.12 33.09
CA VAL A 431 51.48 15.91 32.60
C VAL A 431 52.52 16.31 31.56
N TYR A 432 53.78 15.98 31.85
CA TYR A 432 54.91 16.13 30.94
C TYR A 432 55.75 14.85 31.01
N PHE A 433 56.20 14.36 29.86
CA PHE A 433 57.02 13.17 29.74
C PHE A 433 58.40 13.54 29.20
N SER A 434 59.45 13.15 29.92
CA SER A 434 60.84 13.26 29.50
C SER A 434 61.47 11.87 29.47
N LYS A 435 61.97 11.46 28.31
CA LYS A 435 62.58 10.14 28.04
C LYS A 435 61.76 8.98 28.60
N GLY A 436 60.44 9.05 28.42
CA GLY A 436 59.48 8.04 28.88
C GLY A 436 59.07 8.12 30.37
N LYS A 437 59.61 9.06 31.14
CA LYS A 437 59.26 9.26 32.57
C LYS A 437 58.34 10.46 32.74
N ARG A 438 57.30 10.32 33.59
CA ARG A 438 56.43 11.44 33.98
C ARG A 438 57.21 12.39 34.90
N MET A 439 57.26 13.66 34.52
CA MET A 439 57.86 14.72 35.31
C MET A 439 56.87 15.29 36.33
N PRO A 440 57.35 15.91 37.44
CA PRO A 440 56.51 16.64 38.38
C PRO A 440 55.73 17.77 37.69
N VAL A 441 54.60 18.17 38.27
CA VAL A 441 53.81 19.31 37.78
C VAL A 441 54.64 20.59 37.91
N PHE A 442 54.72 21.37 36.84
CA PHE A 442 55.38 22.68 36.82
C PHE A 442 54.55 23.69 36.02
N SER A 443 54.88 24.97 36.15
CA SER A 443 54.23 26.05 35.40
C SER A 443 55.25 27.02 34.84
N LEU A 444 55.01 27.50 33.64
CA LEU A 444 55.82 28.51 32.96
C LEU A 444 55.04 29.83 32.89
N PRO A 445 55.46 30.88 33.61
CA PRO A 445 54.83 32.21 33.53
C PRO A 445 54.87 32.78 32.12
N VAL A 446 53.76 33.32 31.63
CA VAL A 446 53.69 33.88 30.26
C VAL A 446 54.56 35.13 30.10
N SER A 447 54.99 35.76 31.19
CA SER A 447 55.96 36.86 31.16
C SER A 447 57.37 36.43 30.72
N GLN A 448 57.72 35.15 30.79
CA GLN A 448 59.04 34.62 30.38
C GLN A 448 59.06 34.35 28.87
N SER A 449 59.20 35.40 28.07
CA SER A 449 59.08 35.29 26.59
C SER A 449 60.27 34.64 25.87
N ASP A 450 61.25 34.16 26.63
CA ASP A 450 62.54 33.58 26.23
C ASP A 450 62.50 32.06 26.05
N ARG A 451 61.30 31.45 26.10
CA ARG A 451 61.07 30.02 25.79
C ARG A 451 60.25 29.82 24.52
N LEU A 452 60.66 28.90 23.65
CA LEU A 452 60.00 28.51 22.39
C LEU A 452 58.52 28.16 22.60
N THR A 453 58.23 27.41 23.66
CA THR A 453 56.85 27.02 24.04
C THR A 453 55.97 28.23 24.35
N LEU A 454 56.51 29.22 25.07
CA LEU A 454 55.80 30.47 25.37
C LEU A 454 55.71 31.38 24.14
N LYS A 455 56.69 31.33 23.24
CA LYS A 455 56.65 32.05 21.97
C LYS A 455 55.58 31.51 21.03
N CYS A 456 55.49 30.18 20.92
CA CYS A 456 54.40 29.49 20.21
C CYS A 456 53.03 29.92 20.76
N PHE A 457 52.86 29.91 22.09
CA PHE A 457 51.62 30.34 22.74
C PHE A 457 51.27 31.81 22.45
N THR A 458 52.23 32.72 22.64
CA THR A 458 52.01 34.17 22.54
C THR A 458 51.78 34.62 21.11
N LEU A 459 52.53 34.06 20.14
CA LEU A 459 52.38 34.37 18.72
C LEU A 459 51.18 33.66 18.09
N LYS A 460 50.63 32.63 18.74
CA LYS A 460 49.60 31.74 18.20
C LYS A 460 50.03 31.10 16.86
N GLN A 461 51.31 30.78 16.76
CA GLN A 461 51.93 30.21 15.56
C GLN A 461 52.59 28.88 15.90
N GLU A 462 52.48 27.92 14.98
CA GLU A 462 53.24 26.68 15.08
C GLU A 462 54.73 26.92 14.89
N ILE A 463 55.54 26.22 15.67
CA ILE A 463 57.00 26.26 15.61
C ILE A 463 57.46 24.82 15.31
N VAL A 464 58.13 24.64 14.18
CA VAL A 464 58.69 23.35 13.75
C VAL A 464 60.16 23.56 13.46
N LEU A 465 61.02 22.95 14.27
CA LEU A 465 62.48 23.06 14.13
C LEU A 465 63.06 21.69 13.81
N SER A 466 63.86 21.60 12.75
CA SER A 466 64.50 20.35 12.32
C SER A 466 65.96 20.26 12.79
N ASP A 467 66.61 21.40 12.97
CA ASP A 467 67.94 21.56 13.57
C ASP A 467 67.95 22.72 14.57
N LEU A 468 67.46 22.47 15.79
CA LEU A 468 67.22 23.49 16.81
C LEU A 468 68.44 24.40 17.06
N PRO A 469 69.69 23.90 17.22
CA PRO A 469 70.85 24.76 17.46
C PRO A 469 71.12 25.81 16.37
N ASN A 470 70.67 25.56 15.13
CA ASN A 470 70.86 26.47 14.00
C ASN A 470 69.61 27.30 13.67
N GLU A 471 68.42 26.84 14.06
CA GLU A 471 67.14 27.45 13.67
C GLU A 471 66.48 28.28 14.78
N TYR A 472 66.88 28.13 16.05
CA TYR A 472 66.22 28.81 17.19
C TYR A 472 66.21 30.34 17.08
N THR A 473 67.20 30.92 16.40
CA THR A 473 67.37 32.38 16.20
C THR A 473 66.23 33.01 15.41
N GLN A 474 65.39 32.22 14.74
CA GLN A 474 64.17 32.68 14.10
C GLN A 474 63.09 33.13 15.10
N TYR A 475 63.16 32.64 16.34
CA TYR A 475 62.11 32.83 17.35
C TYR A 475 62.63 33.41 18.68
N LEU A 476 63.90 33.16 19.04
CA LEU A 476 64.53 33.59 20.29
C LEU A 476 65.91 34.20 20.05
N ASP A 477 66.30 35.16 20.90
CA ASP A 477 67.63 35.80 20.83
C ASP A 477 68.75 34.92 21.44
N SER A 478 68.45 34.19 22.52
CA SER A 478 69.38 33.23 23.17
C SER A 478 68.65 32.01 23.73
N LEU A 479 69.40 30.97 24.09
CA LEU A 479 68.89 29.76 24.75
C LEU A 479 69.22 29.72 26.26
N ASP A 480 69.61 30.86 26.86
CA ASP A 480 70.05 30.92 28.27
C ASP A 480 68.96 30.51 29.27
N ALA A 481 67.70 30.56 28.84
CA ALA A 481 66.53 30.12 29.60
C ALA A 481 66.39 28.59 29.70
N TYR A 482 67.24 27.82 29.03
CA TYR A 482 67.20 26.36 28.95
C TYR A 482 68.45 25.71 29.56
N GLU A 483 68.27 24.60 30.27
CA GLU A 483 69.42 23.79 30.70
C GLU A 483 70.04 23.01 29.51
N PRO A 484 71.36 22.69 29.52
CA PRO A 484 72.08 22.06 28.39
C PRO A 484 71.54 20.70 27.88
N GLN A 485 70.55 20.11 28.56
CA GLN A 485 69.89 18.85 28.17
C GLN A 485 68.35 18.98 28.07
N GLU A 486 67.80 20.19 28.24
CA GLU A 486 66.34 20.43 28.25
C GLU A 486 65.75 20.51 26.84
N LEU A 487 66.55 20.93 25.85
CA LEU A 487 66.16 21.00 24.44
C LEU A 487 66.86 19.93 23.60
N LEU A 488 66.10 19.32 22.70
CA LEU A 488 66.60 18.34 21.74
C LEU A 488 66.70 18.92 20.32
N ASN A 489 67.38 18.21 19.42
CA ASN A 489 67.74 18.74 18.09
C ASN A 489 66.54 18.97 17.15
N SER A 490 65.40 18.32 17.38
CA SER A 490 64.18 18.55 16.60
C SER A 490 62.96 18.73 17.51
N MET A 491 62.07 19.66 17.15
CA MET A 491 60.89 20.02 17.95
C MET A 491 59.69 20.33 17.05
N ILE A 492 58.50 19.91 17.48
CA ILE A 492 57.24 20.49 17.03
C ILE A 492 56.53 21.08 18.26
N CYS A 493 56.12 22.34 18.18
CA CYS A 493 55.30 23.01 19.18
C CYS A 493 54.11 23.65 18.47
N LEU A 494 52.89 23.26 18.87
CA LEU A 494 51.65 23.76 18.30
C LEU A 494 50.85 24.51 19.36
N PRO A 495 50.24 25.66 19.02
CA PRO A 495 49.30 26.32 19.91
C PRO A 495 47.96 25.57 19.89
N LEU A 496 47.38 25.36 21.06
CA LEU A 496 46.04 24.82 21.21
C LEU A 496 45.05 25.98 21.16
N ILE A 497 44.47 26.24 19.99
CA ILE A 497 43.61 27.41 19.75
C ILE A 497 42.14 27.01 19.76
N ALA A 498 41.35 27.67 20.59
CA ALA A 498 39.90 27.55 20.63
C ALA A 498 39.24 28.91 20.34
N GLY A 499 38.53 29.01 19.22
CA GLY A 499 38.08 30.29 18.69
C GLY A 499 39.28 31.19 18.38
N ASP A 500 39.30 32.41 18.93
CA ASP A 500 40.43 33.35 18.76
C ASP A 500 41.45 33.30 19.91
N GLN A 501 41.30 32.40 20.88
CA GLN A 501 42.12 32.36 22.09
C GLN A 501 43.00 31.10 22.13
N ALA A 502 44.28 31.25 22.50
CA ALA A 502 45.13 30.11 22.79
C ALA A 502 44.81 29.61 24.21
N ILE A 503 44.35 28.37 24.32
CA ILE A 503 44.02 27.73 25.61
C ILE A 503 45.18 26.92 26.18
N GLY A 504 46.26 26.77 25.41
CA GLY A 504 47.46 26.04 25.79
C GLY A 504 48.39 25.81 24.59
N ILE A 505 49.31 24.87 24.76
CA ILE A 505 50.23 24.38 23.73
C ILE A 505 50.43 22.88 23.87
N ILE A 506 50.87 22.25 22.80
CA ILE A 506 51.32 20.85 22.78
C ILE A 506 52.68 20.80 22.10
N ASN A 507 53.63 20.07 22.67
CA ASN A 507 54.96 19.95 22.10
C ASN A 507 55.51 18.52 22.16
N VAL A 508 56.38 18.21 21.21
CA VAL A 508 57.12 16.95 21.11
C VAL A 508 58.55 17.23 20.64
N GLN A 509 59.56 16.58 21.22
CA GLN A 509 60.97 16.72 20.82
C GLN A 509 61.68 15.37 20.70
N HIS A 510 62.75 15.35 19.89
CA HIS A 510 63.59 14.18 19.66
C HIS A 510 65.06 14.57 19.44
N SER A 511 65.98 13.69 19.85
CA SER A 511 67.43 13.93 19.86
C SER A 511 68.08 13.93 18.47
N ALA A 512 67.48 13.25 17.49
CA ALA A 512 67.94 13.26 16.10
C ALA A 512 67.52 14.53 15.35
N LYS A 513 68.40 15.09 14.51
CA LYS A 513 68.05 16.15 13.54
C LYS A 513 67.09 15.60 12.48
N ASN A 514 66.22 16.46 11.95
CA ASN A 514 65.22 16.10 10.93
C ASN A 514 64.32 14.90 11.33
N ALA A 515 64.05 14.71 12.63
CA ALA A 515 63.23 13.59 13.10
C ALA A 515 61.77 13.67 12.58
N TYR A 516 61.31 14.87 12.21
CA TYR A 516 59.93 15.15 11.85
C TYR A 516 59.79 15.57 10.38
N GLY A 517 59.23 14.69 9.55
CA GLY A 517 58.79 15.05 8.20
C GLY A 517 57.42 15.74 8.19
N SER A 518 57.00 16.21 7.02
CA SER A 518 55.70 16.86 6.81
C SER A 518 54.49 16.01 7.23
N GLN A 519 54.61 14.68 7.11
CA GLN A 519 53.59 13.73 7.57
C GLN A 519 53.49 13.70 9.10
N HIS A 520 54.62 13.73 9.82
CA HIS A 520 54.62 13.77 11.29
C HIS A 520 53.97 15.05 11.81
N VAL A 521 54.29 16.21 11.22
CA VAL A 521 53.68 17.49 11.57
C VAL A 521 52.16 17.46 11.34
N SER A 522 51.71 16.91 10.21
CA SER A 522 50.28 16.80 9.88
C SER A 522 49.52 15.90 10.87
N ILE A 523 50.10 14.76 11.24
CA ILE A 523 49.52 13.85 12.25
C ILE A 523 49.45 14.55 13.61
N PHE A 524 50.54 15.20 14.04
CA PHE A 524 50.60 15.90 15.31
C PHE A 524 49.59 17.05 15.39
N ARG A 525 49.39 17.79 14.29
CA ARG A 525 48.36 18.83 14.19
C ARG A 525 46.94 18.27 14.33
N ASN A 526 46.66 17.11 13.73
CA ASN A 526 45.37 16.45 13.90
C ASN A 526 45.15 15.99 15.35
N LEU A 527 46.17 15.42 15.99
CA LEU A 527 46.10 15.03 17.41
C LEU A 527 45.94 16.24 18.34
N ALA A 528 46.62 17.34 18.04
CA ALA A 528 46.45 18.61 18.75
C ALA A 528 45.00 19.10 18.65
N ASN A 529 44.37 19.02 17.48
CA ASN A 529 42.95 19.39 17.31
C ASN A 529 42.02 18.54 18.18
N TYR A 530 42.25 17.23 18.26
CA TYR A 530 41.48 16.36 19.17
C TYR A 530 41.74 16.69 20.64
N ALA A 531 42.98 17.00 21.01
CA ALA A 531 43.34 17.42 22.37
C ALA A 531 42.66 18.74 22.75
N ILE A 532 42.54 19.72 21.84
CA ILE A 532 41.80 20.98 22.07
C ILE A 532 40.36 20.65 22.51
N ILE A 533 39.65 19.87 21.69
CA ILE A 533 38.24 19.53 21.91
C ILE A 533 38.09 18.77 23.24
N ALA A 534 38.93 17.77 23.49
CA ALA A 534 38.86 16.97 24.71
C ALA A 534 39.14 17.80 25.97
N ILE A 535 40.16 18.68 25.94
CA ILE A 535 40.50 19.56 27.08
C ILE A 535 39.36 20.56 27.35
N GLN A 536 38.73 21.11 26.30
CA GLN A 536 37.56 21.97 26.47
C GLN A 536 36.39 21.22 27.13
N ASN A 537 36.09 20.01 26.64
CA ASN A 537 35.03 19.18 27.19
C ASN A 537 35.30 18.84 28.67
N ALA A 538 36.53 18.47 29.02
CA ALA A 538 36.94 18.21 30.41
C ALA A 538 36.77 19.44 31.32
N LYS A 539 37.17 20.63 30.85
CA LYS A 539 36.98 21.89 31.61
C LYS A 539 35.50 22.20 31.84
N VAL A 540 34.67 22.09 30.81
CA VAL A 540 33.23 22.32 30.89
C VAL A 540 32.57 21.31 31.84
N PHE A 541 32.92 20.04 31.73
CA PHE A 541 32.40 18.98 32.59
C PHE A 541 32.72 19.24 34.07
N LYS A 542 33.97 19.60 34.39
CA LYS A 542 34.39 19.93 35.76
C LYS A 542 33.64 21.12 36.34
N GLN A 543 33.39 22.15 35.52
CA GLN A 543 32.59 23.30 35.94
C GLN A 543 31.14 22.91 36.23
N LEU A 544 30.53 22.09 35.37
CA LEU A 544 29.18 21.58 35.55
C LEU A 544 29.05 20.74 36.83
N GLU A 545 30.03 19.87 37.10
CA GLU A 545 30.07 19.05 38.31
C GLU A 545 30.17 19.91 39.58
N SER A 546 31.03 20.93 39.58
CA SER A 546 31.13 21.88 40.70
C SER A 546 29.80 22.60 40.95
N GLN A 547 29.18 23.15 39.90
CA GLN A 547 27.89 23.84 40.02
C GLN A 547 26.78 22.91 40.54
N LYS A 548 26.75 21.66 40.08
CA LYS A 548 25.81 20.64 40.58
C LYS A 548 26.01 20.41 42.08
N ASN A 549 27.25 20.30 42.53
CA ASN A 549 27.56 20.08 43.95
C ASN A 549 27.15 21.28 44.81
N ASP A 550 27.41 22.51 44.37
CA ASP A 550 27.02 23.74 45.08
C ASP A 550 25.49 23.86 45.20
N ILE A 551 24.74 23.57 44.13
CA ILE A 551 23.27 23.55 44.14
C ILE A 551 22.77 22.45 45.09
N THR A 552 23.35 21.25 45.02
CA THR A 552 22.95 20.13 45.89
C THR A 552 23.18 20.46 47.37
N ALA A 553 24.32 21.08 47.70
CA ALA A 553 24.61 21.53 49.06
C ALA A 553 23.59 22.57 49.56
N SER A 554 23.19 23.51 48.71
CA SER A 554 22.19 24.52 49.04
C SER A 554 20.80 23.92 49.28
N ILE A 555 20.38 22.95 48.48
CA ILE A 555 19.09 22.27 48.66
C ILE A 555 19.11 21.39 49.92
N ASN A 556 20.23 20.72 50.23
CA ASN A 556 20.38 19.98 51.48
C ASN A 556 20.28 20.88 52.71
N TYR A 557 20.79 22.11 52.64
CA TYR A 557 20.60 23.10 53.70
C TYR A 557 19.12 23.49 53.85
N ALA A 558 18.41 23.70 52.74
CA ALA A 558 16.97 23.96 52.77
C ALA A 558 16.19 22.78 53.42
N LYS A 559 16.61 21.53 53.18
CA LYS A 559 16.05 20.35 53.83
C LYS A 559 16.23 20.39 55.35
N GLN A 560 17.39 20.79 55.85
CA GLN A 560 17.62 20.91 57.30
C GLN A 560 16.63 21.90 57.95
N ILE A 561 16.33 23.01 57.27
CA ILE A 561 15.33 23.98 57.72
C ILE A 561 13.93 23.34 57.69
N GLN A 562 13.58 22.65 56.60
CA GLN A 562 12.28 21.97 56.48
C GLN A 562 12.10 20.88 57.55
N ASP A 563 13.11 20.04 57.79
CA ASP A 563 13.06 19.00 58.82
C ASP A 563 12.88 19.59 60.23
N ALA A 564 13.53 20.72 60.51
CA ALA A 564 13.44 21.40 61.81
C ALA A 564 12.07 22.03 62.08
N MET A 565 11.29 22.33 61.05
CA MET A 565 9.95 22.90 61.20
C MET A 565 8.82 21.86 61.34
N LEU A 566 9.10 20.59 60.98
CA LEU A 566 8.13 19.51 61.06
C LEU A 566 7.98 19.04 62.51
N PRO A 567 6.77 18.69 62.97
CA PRO A 567 6.56 18.25 64.34
C PRO A 567 7.21 16.89 64.59
N GLY A 568 7.92 16.75 65.71
CA GLY A 568 8.52 15.49 66.12
C GLY A 568 7.45 14.42 66.40
N ILE A 569 7.66 13.20 65.88
CA ILE A 569 6.71 12.09 66.06
C ILE A 569 6.45 11.76 67.54
N GLU A 570 7.43 11.96 68.41
CA GLU A 570 7.31 11.75 69.87
C GLU A 570 6.29 12.72 70.50
N THR A 571 6.29 13.99 70.08
CA THR A 571 5.33 15.00 70.53
C THR A 571 3.91 14.64 70.10
N MET A 572 3.76 14.13 68.87
CA MET A 572 2.47 13.66 68.36
C MET A 572 2.00 12.42 69.13
N GLN A 573 2.88 11.45 69.37
CA GLN A 573 2.59 10.20 70.10
C GLN A 573 2.23 10.45 71.57
N ALA A 574 2.79 11.48 72.21
CA ALA A 574 2.41 11.88 73.56
C ALA A 574 0.91 12.24 73.66
N PHE A 575 0.32 12.74 72.56
CA PHE A 575 -1.10 13.06 72.50
C PHE A 575 -1.93 11.95 71.83
N LEU A 576 -1.42 11.34 70.77
CA LEU A 576 -2.08 10.30 69.98
C LEU A 576 -1.17 9.06 69.95
N PRO A 577 -1.20 8.18 70.97
CA PRO A 577 -0.22 7.09 71.11
C PRO A 577 -0.13 6.16 69.90
N ASN A 578 -1.25 5.95 69.21
CA ASN A 578 -1.32 5.14 68.00
C ASN A 578 -1.36 6.03 66.75
N ILE A 579 -0.27 6.75 66.48
CA ILE A 579 -0.07 7.55 65.26
C ILE A 579 1.16 7.08 64.49
N PHE A 580 1.10 7.13 63.16
CA PHE A 580 2.26 7.07 62.29
C PHE A 580 2.23 8.19 61.25
N VAL A 581 3.41 8.57 60.79
CA VAL A 581 3.62 9.43 59.62
C VAL A 581 4.52 8.71 58.63
N LEU A 582 4.04 8.50 57.41
CA LEU A 582 4.81 8.13 56.23
C LEU A 582 5.02 9.42 55.43
N PHE A 583 6.26 9.88 55.38
CA PHE A 583 6.64 11.09 54.65
C PHE A 583 7.83 10.76 53.75
N LYS A 584 7.63 10.93 52.45
CA LYS A 584 8.63 10.67 51.40
C LYS A 584 8.61 11.82 50.40
N PRO A 585 9.50 12.82 50.58
CA PRO A 585 9.75 13.82 49.55
C PRO A 585 10.15 13.16 48.22
N ARG A 586 9.71 13.73 47.11
CA ARG A 586 10.08 13.32 45.75
C ARG A 586 11.52 13.72 45.43
N ASP A 587 11.87 14.95 45.78
CA ASP A 587 13.22 15.51 45.69
C ASP A 587 13.89 15.51 47.07
N ILE A 588 14.93 16.33 47.27
CA ILE A 588 15.59 16.50 48.58
C ILE A 588 14.66 17.21 49.59
N VAL A 589 13.77 18.08 49.10
CA VAL A 589 12.77 18.83 49.88
C VAL A 589 11.38 18.64 49.27
N SER A 590 10.34 18.86 50.07
CA SER A 590 8.95 18.52 49.76
C SER A 590 8.03 19.74 49.72
N GLY A 591 7.03 19.74 48.83
CA GLY A 591 5.85 20.59 48.93
C GLY A 591 4.90 20.11 50.01
N ASP A 592 4.78 18.79 50.18
CA ASP A 592 3.99 18.20 51.26
C ASP A 592 4.60 18.49 52.63
N PHE A 593 3.75 18.76 53.62
CA PHE A 593 4.15 18.78 55.02
C PHE A 593 2.98 18.37 55.92
N TYR A 594 3.31 17.98 57.15
CA TYR A 594 2.32 17.65 58.17
C TYR A 594 2.43 18.60 59.33
N TYR A 595 1.29 18.89 59.95
CA TYR A 595 1.17 19.85 61.03
C TYR A 595 0.56 19.18 62.26
N PHE A 596 1.06 19.54 63.44
CA PHE A 596 0.52 19.12 64.72
C PHE A 596 0.71 20.19 65.77
N ALA A 597 -0.38 20.54 66.46
CA ALA A 597 -0.34 21.43 67.62
C ALA A 597 -1.39 20.97 68.64
N ALA A 598 -1.15 21.21 69.92
CA ALA A 598 -2.13 20.99 70.98
C ALA A 598 -2.47 22.33 71.64
N ASN A 599 -3.72 22.51 72.05
CA ASN A 599 -4.11 23.71 72.78
C ASN A 599 -3.46 23.73 74.19
N ALA A 600 -3.45 24.90 74.83
CA ALA A 600 -2.70 25.13 76.07
C ALA A 600 -3.04 24.15 77.21
N ASP A 601 -4.30 23.73 77.33
CA ASP A 601 -4.76 22.78 78.35
C ASP A 601 -4.64 21.31 77.93
N LYS A 602 -4.13 21.04 76.71
CA LYS A 602 -3.97 19.70 76.13
C LYS A 602 -5.28 18.89 76.06
N SER A 603 -6.43 19.54 75.98
CA SER A 603 -7.72 18.87 75.76
C SER A 603 -7.99 18.59 74.28
N LYS A 604 -7.45 19.43 73.39
CA LYS A 604 -7.63 19.37 71.94
C LYS A 604 -6.30 19.37 71.20
N CYS A 605 -6.22 18.64 70.10
CA CYS A 605 -5.10 18.75 69.16
C CYS A 605 -5.58 18.97 67.73
N VAL A 606 -4.80 19.76 66.99
CA VAL A 606 -4.92 19.94 65.54
C VAL A 606 -3.94 18.99 64.87
N LEU A 607 -4.40 18.27 63.85
CA LEU A 607 -3.59 17.42 63.00
C LEU A 607 -3.95 17.69 61.54
N ALA A 608 -2.94 17.89 60.69
CA ALA A 608 -3.18 18.10 59.28
C ALA A 608 -2.13 17.44 58.38
N ALA A 609 -2.57 17.01 57.20
CA ALA A 609 -1.73 16.67 56.06
C ALA A 609 -1.98 17.72 54.97
N ILE A 610 -0.90 18.34 54.49
CA ILE A 610 -0.93 19.46 53.56
C ILE A 610 -0.08 19.09 52.35
N ASP A 611 -0.63 19.39 51.17
CA ASP A 611 -0.03 19.20 49.86
C ASP A 611 0.02 20.56 49.17
N CYS A 612 1.21 21.09 48.94
CA CYS A 612 1.39 22.43 48.38
C CYS A 612 1.57 22.36 46.87
N THR A 613 1.19 23.44 46.17
CA THR A 613 1.43 23.54 44.73
C THR A 613 2.92 23.44 44.41
N GLY A 614 3.27 22.41 43.64
CA GLY A 614 4.63 22.15 43.18
C GLY A 614 5.47 21.37 44.20
N HIS A 615 6.52 20.72 43.70
CA HIS A 615 7.45 19.91 44.48
C HIS A 615 8.85 20.56 44.49
N GLY A 616 9.78 19.99 45.26
CA GLY A 616 11.15 20.51 45.34
C GLY A 616 11.21 21.89 45.98
N VAL A 617 12.13 22.75 45.53
CA VAL A 617 12.43 24.02 46.22
C VAL A 617 11.22 24.97 46.30
N PRO A 618 10.44 25.23 45.23
CA PRO A 618 9.26 26.09 45.32
C PRO A 618 8.19 25.55 46.28
N GLY A 619 7.90 24.24 46.22
CA GLY A 619 6.99 23.58 47.15
C GLY A 619 7.45 23.70 48.61
N ALA A 620 8.76 23.54 48.86
CA ALA A 620 9.32 23.69 50.20
C ALA A 620 9.12 25.11 50.77
N PHE A 621 9.23 26.16 49.96
CA PHE A 621 8.90 27.52 50.40
C PHE A 621 7.42 27.67 50.75
N MET A 622 6.52 27.05 49.96
CA MET A 622 5.09 27.02 50.29
C MET A 622 4.81 26.29 51.60
N SER A 623 5.51 25.18 51.86
CA SER A 623 5.39 24.45 53.12
C SER A 623 5.79 25.30 54.33
N LEU A 624 6.86 26.11 54.21
CA LEU A 624 7.31 27.03 55.27
C LEU A 624 6.29 28.14 55.52
N ILE A 625 5.75 28.76 54.45
CA ILE A 625 4.73 29.81 54.55
C ILE A 625 3.45 29.23 55.20
N GLY A 626 3.00 28.07 54.75
CA GLY A 626 1.83 27.40 55.31
C GLY A 626 2.00 27.07 56.79
N ASN A 627 3.16 26.53 57.17
CA ASN A 627 3.46 26.19 58.57
C ASN A 627 3.51 27.43 59.47
N ASP A 628 4.15 28.52 59.04
CA ASP A 628 4.22 29.77 59.80
C ASP A 628 2.83 30.39 60.03
N ILE A 629 1.99 30.39 58.99
CA ILE A 629 0.61 30.89 59.11
C ILE A 629 -0.22 29.99 60.04
N LEU A 630 -0.08 28.66 59.96
CA LEU A 630 -0.76 27.73 60.86
C LEU A 630 -0.35 27.95 62.33
N ASN A 631 0.95 28.13 62.60
CA ASN A 631 1.45 28.46 63.94
C ASN A 631 0.87 29.78 64.45
N SER A 632 0.80 30.81 63.60
CA SER A 632 0.18 32.08 63.96
C SER A 632 -1.30 31.91 64.35
N ILE A 633 -2.08 31.21 63.53
CA ILE A 633 -3.52 30.98 63.77
C ILE A 633 -3.77 30.16 65.05
N ILE A 634 -3.00 29.10 65.26
CA ILE A 634 -3.30 28.11 66.30
C ILE A 634 -2.62 28.48 67.62
N GLU A 635 -1.33 28.83 67.60
CA GLU A 635 -0.57 29.08 68.82
C GLU A 635 -0.70 30.53 69.30
N GLN A 636 -0.77 31.51 68.39
CA GLN A 636 -0.84 32.93 68.77
C GLN A 636 -2.28 33.41 68.93
N GLU A 637 -3.16 33.10 67.97
CA GLU A 637 -4.57 33.50 68.04
C GLU A 637 -5.45 32.53 68.85
N GLY A 638 -4.98 31.30 69.11
CA GLY A 638 -5.70 30.31 69.91
C GLY A 638 -6.90 29.68 69.19
N ILE A 639 -6.94 29.72 67.86
CA ILE A 639 -8.09 29.25 67.08
C ILE A 639 -8.00 27.73 66.88
N ILE A 640 -9.04 27.03 67.31
CA ILE A 640 -9.11 25.56 67.35
C ILE A 640 -10.41 24.99 66.74
N ASP A 641 -11.07 25.77 65.88
CA ASP A 641 -12.20 25.31 65.06
C ASP A 641 -11.70 24.99 63.66
N ALA A 642 -11.91 23.75 63.20
CA ALA A 642 -11.31 23.23 61.96
C ALA A 642 -11.55 24.13 60.74
N ASN A 643 -12.79 24.60 60.55
CA ASN A 643 -13.15 25.47 59.42
C ASN A 643 -12.54 26.87 59.54
N LEU A 644 -12.53 27.46 60.74
CA LEU A 644 -11.99 28.81 60.95
C LEU A 644 -10.48 28.85 60.73
N ILE A 645 -9.78 27.75 61.04
CA ILE A 645 -8.35 27.61 60.72
C ILE A 645 -8.16 27.69 59.20
N LEU A 646 -8.94 26.96 58.41
CA LEU A 646 -8.83 26.98 56.95
C LEU A 646 -9.22 28.34 56.34
N ASP A 647 -10.27 29.00 56.83
CA ASP A 647 -10.69 30.33 56.38
C ASP A 647 -9.54 31.36 56.54
N LYS A 648 -8.88 31.32 57.71
CA LYS A 648 -7.75 32.19 58.02
C LYS A 648 -6.48 31.80 57.28
N LEU A 649 -6.20 30.51 57.14
CA LEU A 649 -5.06 30.03 56.36
C LEU A 649 -5.16 30.48 54.90
N HIS A 650 -6.36 30.39 54.31
CA HIS A 650 -6.63 30.92 52.96
C HIS A 650 -6.33 32.41 52.88
N THR A 651 -6.86 33.20 53.81
CA THR A 651 -6.62 34.66 53.86
C THR A 651 -5.14 34.98 54.04
N GLY A 652 -4.44 34.22 54.88
CA GLY A 652 -3.02 34.35 55.17
C GLY A 652 -2.17 34.08 53.93
N VAL A 653 -2.38 32.93 53.26
CA VAL A 653 -1.66 32.57 52.03
C VAL A 653 -1.93 33.58 50.92
N TYR A 654 -3.20 33.96 50.71
CA TYR A 654 -3.59 34.98 49.73
C TYR A 654 -2.85 36.30 49.94
N THR A 655 -2.72 36.74 51.21
CA THR A 655 -2.05 37.99 51.58
C THR A 655 -0.53 37.88 51.44
N SER A 656 0.07 36.82 52.00
CA SER A 656 1.53 36.58 51.98
C SER A 656 2.07 36.46 50.56
N LEU A 657 1.31 35.86 49.65
CA LEU A 657 1.67 35.70 48.25
C LEU A 657 1.19 36.84 47.35
N ARG A 658 0.49 37.85 47.89
CA ARG A 658 -0.02 39.01 47.15
C ARG A 658 -0.85 38.65 45.91
N GLN A 659 -1.73 37.66 46.05
CA GLN A 659 -2.51 37.09 44.94
C GLN A 659 -3.55 38.05 44.34
N ASP A 660 -3.78 39.19 44.99
CA ASP A 660 -4.59 40.30 44.49
C ASP A 660 -3.88 41.13 43.41
N SER A 661 -2.54 41.19 43.46
CA SER A 661 -1.74 42.17 42.74
C SER A 661 -0.70 41.54 41.82
N ASN A 662 -0.49 40.23 41.88
CA ASN A 662 0.42 39.50 41.00
C ASN A 662 -0.26 38.32 40.28
N SER A 663 0.53 37.57 39.53
CA SER A 663 0.08 36.37 38.80
C SER A 663 0.37 35.07 39.55
N ASN A 664 0.72 35.12 40.84
CA ASN A 664 0.97 33.93 41.64
C ASN A 664 -0.34 33.14 41.79
N ARG A 665 -0.24 31.82 41.64
CA ARG A 665 -1.37 30.88 41.70
C ARG A 665 -1.08 29.72 42.64
N ASP A 666 -0.05 29.86 43.47
CA ASP A 666 0.35 28.80 44.38
C ASP A 666 -0.66 28.69 45.52
N GLY A 667 -0.95 27.47 45.91
CA GLY A 667 -1.91 27.17 46.96
C GLY A 667 -1.51 25.90 47.69
N MET A 668 -2.46 25.38 48.46
CA MET A 668 -2.30 24.09 49.12
C MET A 668 -3.64 23.38 49.27
N ASP A 669 -3.60 22.07 49.13
CA ASP A 669 -4.66 21.16 49.48
C ASP A 669 -4.38 20.67 50.90
N ILE A 670 -5.41 20.63 51.74
CA ILE A 670 -5.24 20.33 53.16
C ILE A 670 -6.39 19.49 53.66
N SER A 671 -6.07 18.41 54.36
CA SER A 671 -6.98 17.72 55.26
C SER A 671 -6.60 18.12 56.68
N LEU A 672 -7.53 18.74 57.41
CA LEU A 672 -7.29 19.18 58.79
C LEU A 672 -8.37 18.61 59.71
N CYS A 673 -7.95 18.04 60.83
CA CYS A 673 -8.86 17.65 61.90
C CYS A 673 -8.45 18.23 63.25
N VAL A 674 -9.45 18.51 64.08
CA VAL A 674 -9.30 18.87 65.48
C VAL A 674 -9.93 17.77 66.31
N ILE A 675 -9.12 17.10 67.13
CA ILE A 675 -9.53 15.98 67.97
C ILE A 675 -9.70 16.50 69.40
N ASP A 676 -10.90 16.36 69.94
CA ASP A 676 -11.24 16.71 71.32
C ASP A 676 -11.42 15.44 72.15
N LYS A 677 -10.49 15.23 73.09
CA LYS A 677 -10.52 14.06 73.98
C LYS A 677 -11.59 14.16 75.07
N ALA A 678 -11.95 15.37 75.47
CA ALA A 678 -12.92 15.59 76.55
C ALA A 678 -14.34 15.29 76.06
N THR A 679 -14.68 15.74 74.85
CA THR A 679 -16.00 15.47 74.24
C THR A 679 -16.04 14.21 73.38
N GLN A 680 -14.89 13.58 73.13
CA GLN A 680 -14.74 12.46 72.20
C GLN A 680 -15.31 12.77 70.82
N THR A 681 -14.99 13.96 70.30
CA THR A 681 -15.40 14.40 68.96
C THR A 681 -14.20 14.75 68.10
N LEU A 682 -14.35 14.53 66.79
CA LEU A 682 -13.42 14.97 65.77
C LEU A 682 -14.13 16.00 64.89
N GLN A 683 -13.58 17.22 64.81
CA GLN A 683 -13.96 18.20 63.80
C GLN A 683 -13.06 18.02 62.59
N PHE A 684 -13.63 18.05 61.38
CA PHE A 684 -12.90 18.00 60.13
C PHE A 684 -13.29 19.19 59.25
N ALA A 685 -12.30 19.77 58.60
CA ALA A 685 -12.46 20.65 57.45
C ALA A 685 -11.34 20.32 56.46
N GLY A 686 -11.66 20.34 55.16
CA GLY A 686 -10.69 20.03 54.12
C GLY A 686 -10.83 20.96 52.93
N ALA A 687 -9.71 21.30 52.32
CA ALA A 687 -9.62 22.07 51.08
C ALA A 687 -9.01 21.15 50.01
N MET A 688 -9.82 20.72 49.03
CA MET A 688 -9.53 19.71 47.98
C MET A 688 -9.12 18.31 48.48
N SER A 689 -8.67 18.17 49.71
CA SER A 689 -8.28 16.91 50.34
C SER A 689 -9.36 16.41 51.30
N SER A 690 -9.49 15.10 51.43
CA SER A 690 -10.53 14.43 52.23
C SER A 690 -9.91 13.50 53.27
N LEU A 691 -10.56 13.38 54.43
CA LEU A 691 -10.18 12.42 55.46
C LEU A 691 -10.89 11.08 55.23
N VAL A 692 -10.13 9.98 55.26
CA VAL A 692 -10.68 8.62 55.24
C VAL A 692 -10.71 8.06 56.66
N TYR A 693 -11.78 7.36 57.02
CA TYR A 693 -11.87 6.71 58.31
C TYR A 693 -12.54 5.34 58.24
N VAL A 694 -12.25 4.49 59.21
CA VAL A 694 -12.88 3.17 59.37
C VAL A 694 -13.53 3.10 60.75
N GLN A 695 -14.83 2.81 60.76
CA GLN A 695 -15.66 2.73 61.96
C GLN A 695 -16.77 1.69 61.73
N ASN A 696 -17.06 0.86 62.73
CA ASN A 696 -18.03 -0.25 62.62
C ASN A 696 -17.77 -1.21 61.44
N GLY A 697 -16.51 -1.41 61.07
CA GLY A 697 -16.12 -2.26 59.94
C GLY A 697 -16.36 -1.64 58.56
N GLU A 698 -16.80 -0.38 58.46
CA GLU A 698 -17.05 0.32 57.20
C GLU A 698 -15.99 1.40 56.95
N LEU A 699 -15.45 1.45 55.72
CA LEU A 699 -14.61 2.57 55.27
C LEU A 699 -15.50 3.71 54.78
N LYS A 700 -15.33 4.89 55.39
CA LYS A 700 -16.07 6.12 55.10
C LYS A 700 -15.09 7.27 54.82
N ARG A 701 -15.64 8.38 54.31
CA ARG A 701 -14.86 9.56 53.95
C ARG A 701 -15.60 10.83 54.36
N LEU A 702 -14.91 11.74 55.03
CA LEU A 702 -15.34 13.12 55.20
C LEU A 702 -14.79 13.92 54.02
N VAL A 703 -15.69 14.41 53.16
CA VAL A 703 -15.32 15.03 51.89
C VAL A 703 -14.92 16.48 52.14
N GLY A 704 -13.72 16.87 51.72
CA GLY A 704 -13.29 18.27 51.74
C GLY A 704 -14.00 19.11 50.68
N ASP A 705 -14.02 20.42 50.89
CA ASP A 705 -14.57 21.37 49.93
C ASP A 705 -13.76 21.37 48.64
N LYS A 706 -14.42 21.56 47.50
CA LYS A 706 -13.76 21.60 46.17
C LYS A 706 -13.11 22.96 45.88
N MET A 707 -12.42 23.50 46.87
CA MET A 707 -11.71 24.78 46.83
C MET A 707 -10.39 24.58 47.59
N PRO A 708 -9.23 24.97 47.03
CA PRO A 708 -7.95 24.84 47.73
C PRO A 708 -7.79 25.93 48.79
N ILE A 709 -6.65 26.00 49.46
CA ILE A 709 -6.18 27.19 50.18
C ILE A 709 -5.33 28.02 49.20
N GLY A 710 -5.51 29.34 49.18
CA GLY A 710 -4.92 30.18 48.11
C GLY A 710 -5.37 29.73 46.71
N GLY A 711 -4.47 29.82 45.74
CA GLY A 711 -4.64 29.26 44.39
C GLY A 711 -5.22 30.23 43.34
N GLU A 712 -5.71 29.69 42.23
CA GLU A 712 -6.22 30.47 41.09
C GLU A 712 -7.50 31.26 41.38
N GLN A 713 -8.28 30.81 42.36
CA GLN A 713 -9.55 31.40 42.77
C GLN A 713 -9.28 32.63 43.66
N ARG A 714 -9.60 33.82 43.14
CA ARG A 714 -9.15 35.12 43.67
C ARG A 714 -10.04 35.74 44.74
N GLU A 715 -11.11 35.08 45.15
CA GLU A 715 -11.90 35.58 46.27
C GLU A 715 -11.05 35.57 47.54
N ARG A 716 -10.96 36.74 48.20
CA ARG A 716 -10.17 36.88 49.43
C ARG A 716 -10.79 36.14 50.62
N ASN A 717 -12.11 36.06 50.64
CA ASN A 717 -12.86 35.43 51.72
C ASN A 717 -13.43 34.12 51.20
N ARG A 718 -13.06 33.02 51.86
CA ARG A 718 -13.56 31.67 51.59
C ARG A 718 -14.02 31.07 52.91
N GLN A 719 -15.12 30.32 52.86
CA GLN A 719 -15.68 29.63 54.03
C GLN A 719 -15.65 28.14 53.79
N PHE A 720 -15.01 27.40 54.70
CA PHE A 720 -14.92 25.94 54.66
C PHE A 720 -15.99 25.30 55.54
N GLN A 721 -16.47 24.12 55.15
CA GLN A 721 -17.50 23.40 55.87
C GLN A 721 -16.89 22.56 57.00
N LYS A 722 -17.36 22.80 58.24
CA LYS A 722 -17.07 21.94 59.39
C LYS A 722 -17.95 20.69 59.37
N GLN A 723 -17.32 19.52 59.44
CA GLN A 723 -17.97 18.24 59.68
C GLN A 723 -17.56 17.73 61.07
N VAL A 724 -18.47 17.07 61.78
CA VAL A 724 -18.21 16.52 63.12
C VAL A 724 -18.45 15.02 63.10
N LEU A 725 -17.50 14.27 63.65
CA LEU A 725 -17.53 12.82 63.79
C LEU A 725 -17.43 12.45 65.27
N ASP A 726 -18.30 11.55 65.71
CA ASP A 726 -18.20 10.92 67.02
C ASP A 726 -17.06 9.88 67.02
N ILE A 727 -16.11 10.05 67.92
CA ILE A 727 -14.95 9.16 68.10
C ILE A 727 -14.97 8.48 69.48
N SER A 728 -16.12 8.46 70.15
CA SER A 728 -16.34 7.64 71.35
C SER A 728 -16.30 6.13 71.04
N ILE A 729 -16.46 5.75 69.77
CA ILE A 729 -16.29 4.39 69.28
C ILE A 729 -14.96 4.22 68.53
N PRO A 730 -14.33 3.03 68.55
CA PRO A 730 -13.01 2.81 67.96
C PRO A 730 -12.94 3.25 66.50
N THR A 731 -12.03 4.17 66.20
CA THR A 731 -11.97 4.82 64.89
C THR A 731 -10.53 4.89 64.39
N THR A 732 -10.31 4.40 63.16
CA THR A 732 -9.00 4.58 62.48
C THR A 732 -9.15 5.64 61.41
N LEU A 733 -8.28 6.64 61.41
CA LEU A 733 -8.30 7.83 60.55
C LEU A 733 -7.06 7.86 59.67
N TYR A 734 -7.20 8.34 58.43
CA TYR A 734 -6.11 8.57 57.49
C TYR A 734 -6.24 9.93 56.81
N LEU A 735 -5.17 10.72 56.87
CA LEU A 735 -4.99 11.98 56.16
C LEU A 735 -3.80 11.82 55.22
N TYR A 736 -3.90 12.25 53.97
CA TYR A 736 -2.84 12.02 52.99
C TYR A 736 -2.88 13.01 51.83
N SER A 737 -1.73 13.19 51.16
CA SER A 737 -1.59 13.84 49.86
C SER A 737 -1.87 12.87 48.71
N ASP A 738 -1.90 13.37 47.48
CA ASP A 738 -2.25 12.55 46.31
C ASP A 738 -1.11 11.63 45.82
N GLY A 739 0.15 11.90 46.21
CA GLY A 739 1.33 11.26 45.62
C GLY A 739 1.35 9.74 45.72
N TYR A 740 0.82 9.14 46.80
CA TYR A 740 0.73 7.67 46.90
C TYR A 740 -0.20 7.11 45.81
N GLN A 741 -1.32 7.79 45.57
CA GLN A 741 -2.34 7.36 44.60
C GLN A 741 -1.85 7.58 43.16
N ASP A 742 -1.05 8.62 42.96
CA ASP A 742 -0.54 9.01 41.67
C ASP A 742 0.75 8.28 41.25
N GLN A 743 1.38 7.54 42.16
CA GLN A 743 2.56 6.73 41.86
C GLN A 743 2.30 5.71 40.74
N PHE A 744 3.10 5.79 39.68
CA PHE A 744 3.12 4.79 38.61
C PHE A 744 3.88 3.52 39.02
N GLY A 745 3.37 2.37 38.58
CA GLY A 745 3.95 1.08 38.91
C GLY A 745 3.13 -0.12 38.45
N GLY A 746 3.49 -1.30 38.96
CA GLY A 746 2.92 -2.60 38.64
C GLY A 746 3.25 -3.09 37.22
N GLU A 747 2.79 -4.29 36.88
CA GLU A 747 3.12 -4.98 35.61
C GLU A 747 2.79 -4.17 34.34
N HIS A 748 1.80 -3.28 34.42
CA HIS A 748 1.30 -2.51 33.28
C HIS A 748 1.69 -1.04 33.34
N ASN A 749 2.57 -0.65 34.27
CA ASN A 749 3.02 0.72 34.51
C ASN A 749 1.87 1.75 34.56
N ARG A 750 1.00 1.65 35.57
CA ARG A 750 -0.18 2.52 35.76
C ARG A 750 -0.13 3.21 37.12
N LYS A 751 -0.91 4.28 37.30
CA LYS A 751 -1.15 4.90 38.62
C LYS A 751 -1.71 3.88 39.63
N PHE A 752 -1.40 4.05 40.91
CA PHE A 752 -1.94 3.23 42.00
C PHE A 752 -3.47 3.41 42.12
N MET A 753 -3.93 4.66 41.95
CA MET A 753 -5.32 5.14 41.98
C MET A 753 -5.99 5.11 43.35
N ALA A 754 -6.86 6.10 43.60
CA ALA A 754 -7.62 6.27 44.83
C ALA A 754 -8.42 5.04 45.31
N PRO A 755 -9.04 4.20 44.45
CA PRO A 755 -9.76 3.01 44.91
C PRO A 755 -8.85 1.98 45.57
N ARG A 756 -7.71 1.64 44.95
CA ARG A 756 -6.75 0.68 45.51
C ARG A 756 -6.13 1.20 46.79
N PHE A 757 -5.84 2.50 46.85
CA PHE A 757 -5.27 3.09 48.06
C PHE A 757 -6.22 2.99 49.24
N ARG A 758 -7.51 3.30 49.04
CA ARG A 758 -8.51 3.11 50.09
C ARG A 758 -8.70 1.65 50.48
N GLU A 759 -8.65 0.72 49.53
CA GLU A 759 -8.68 -0.71 49.81
C GLU A 759 -7.47 -1.17 50.63
N LEU A 760 -6.27 -0.67 50.32
CA LEU A 760 -5.07 -0.92 51.09
C LEU A 760 -5.21 -0.40 52.53
N LEU A 761 -5.64 0.85 52.71
CA LEU A 761 -5.89 1.43 54.04
C LEU A 761 -6.92 0.61 54.83
N TYR A 762 -8.00 0.18 54.18
CA TYR A 762 -8.98 -0.72 54.79
C TYR A 762 -8.39 -2.08 55.14
N SER A 763 -7.51 -2.66 54.34
CA SER A 763 -6.93 -3.98 54.65
C SER A 763 -6.00 -3.94 55.87
N ILE A 764 -5.36 -2.80 56.15
CA ILE A 764 -4.35 -2.67 57.21
C ILE A 764 -4.88 -2.05 58.52
N HIS A 765 -6.06 -1.43 58.52
CA HIS A 765 -6.54 -0.60 59.66
C HIS A 765 -6.57 -1.29 61.03
N GLN A 766 -6.75 -2.62 61.06
CA GLN A 766 -6.81 -3.37 62.31
C GLN A 766 -5.43 -3.61 62.93
N THR A 767 -4.38 -3.65 62.10
CA THR A 767 -3.00 -3.90 62.54
C THR A 767 -2.44 -2.73 63.36
N PRO A 768 -1.41 -2.94 64.20
CA PRO A 768 -0.70 -1.87 64.88
C PRO A 768 -0.20 -0.81 63.91
N VAL A 769 -0.22 0.47 64.30
CA VAL A 769 0.15 1.60 63.42
C VAL A 769 1.58 1.51 62.86
N THR A 770 2.49 0.86 63.59
CA THR A 770 3.85 0.58 63.12
C THR A 770 3.87 -0.45 61.99
N GLU A 771 2.97 -1.44 62.01
CA GLU A 771 2.79 -2.41 60.93
C GLU A 771 2.08 -1.79 59.73
N GLN A 772 1.08 -0.92 59.98
CA GLN A 772 0.41 -0.17 58.91
C GLN A 772 1.41 0.64 58.07
N LYS A 773 2.31 1.39 58.72
CA LYS A 773 3.37 2.13 58.03
C LYS A 773 4.27 1.21 57.20
N LYS A 774 4.72 0.09 57.78
CA LYS A 774 5.57 -0.90 57.06
C LYS A 774 4.84 -1.49 55.86
N ASN A 775 3.55 -1.81 55.99
CA ASN A 775 2.74 -2.35 54.90
C ASN A 775 2.57 -1.33 53.77
N LEU A 776 2.37 -0.05 54.10
CA LEU A 776 2.34 1.03 53.11
C LEU A 776 3.68 1.18 52.38
N GLU A 777 4.80 1.15 53.11
CA GLU A 777 6.14 1.24 52.51
C GLU A 777 6.47 0.06 51.61
N SER A 778 6.17 -1.16 52.06
CA SER A 778 6.40 -2.39 51.30
C SER A 778 5.53 -2.42 50.04
N THR A 779 4.26 -2.08 50.16
CA THR A 779 3.33 -2.03 49.03
C THR A 779 3.76 -0.99 48.00
N LEU A 780 4.20 0.20 48.46
CA LEU A 780 4.69 1.25 47.58
C LEU A 780 5.96 0.80 46.84
N ARG A 781 6.95 0.23 47.53
CA ARG A 781 8.18 -0.28 46.90
C ARG A 781 7.89 -1.37 45.86
N HIS A 782 6.99 -2.30 46.21
CA HIS A 782 6.60 -3.37 45.29
C HIS A 782 5.86 -2.85 44.06
N TRP A 783 4.99 -1.84 44.24
CA TRP A 783 4.29 -1.20 43.15
C TRP A 783 5.24 -0.41 42.25
N GLN A 784 6.05 0.47 42.83
CA GLN A 784 6.95 1.38 42.12
C GLN A 784 7.97 0.65 41.24
N GLN A 785 8.52 -0.49 41.72
CA GLN A 785 9.58 -1.24 41.02
C GLN A 785 10.77 -0.34 40.65
N ASN A 786 11.05 -0.16 39.35
CA ASN A 786 12.13 0.67 38.83
C ASN A 786 11.66 2.07 38.40
N ASN A 787 10.40 2.45 38.65
CA ASN A 787 9.90 3.78 38.30
C ASN A 787 10.35 4.81 39.35
N ASP A 788 10.65 6.04 38.91
CA ASP A 788 10.91 7.15 39.82
C ASP A 788 9.64 7.54 40.61
N GLN A 789 9.85 8.17 41.76
CA GLN A 789 8.74 8.73 42.53
C GLN A 789 8.20 9.97 41.79
N LEU A 790 6.88 10.04 41.57
CA LEU A 790 6.30 11.09 40.72
C LEU A 790 5.97 12.38 41.47
N ASP A 791 5.56 12.25 42.73
CA ASP A 791 5.19 13.38 43.57
C ASP A 791 5.59 13.15 45.03
N ASP A 792 5.51 14.18 45.86
CA ASP A 792 5.70 14.06 47.30
C ASP A 792 4.62 13.13 47.89
N ILE A 793 5.01 12.29 48.87
CA ILE A 793 4.09 11.31 49.48
C ILE A 793 4.00 11.57 50.98
N LEU A 794 2.80 11.93 51.41
CA LEU A 794 2.45 12.09 52.82
C LEU A 794 1.23 11.23 53.17
N VAL A 795 1.37 10.39 54.19
CA VAL A 795 0.25 9.63 54.78
C VAL A 795 0.39 9.63 56.31
N ILE A 796 -0.62 10.17 56.97
CA ILE A 796 -0.76 10.16 58.43
C ILE A 796 -1.89 9.19 58.78
N GLY A 797 -1.63 8.25 59.68
CA GLY A 797 -2.65 7.34 60.19
C GLY A 797 -2.73 7.38 61.70
N VAL A 798 -3.96 7.45 62.24
CA VAL A 798 -4.25 7.53 63.67
C VAL A 798 -5.29 6.50 64.04
N LYS A 799 -5.09 5.78 65.15
CA LYS A 799 -6.08 4.87 65.73
C LYS A 799 -6.53 5.39 67.11
N ILE A 800 -7.79 5.79 67.21
CA ILE A 800 -8.43 6.35 68.41
C ILE A 800 -9.29 5.29 69.09
#